data_AF-A0A661CF05-F1
#
_entry.id   AF-A0A661CF05-F1
#
_cell.length_a   1.000
_cell.length_b   1.000
_cell.length_c   1.000
_cell.angle_alpha   90.00
_cell.angle_beta   90.00
_cell.angle_gamma   90.00
#
_symmetry.space_group_name_H-M   'P 1'
#
loop_
_entity.id
_entity.type
_entity.pdbx_description
1 polymer ?
#
loop_
_entity_poly.entity_id
_entity_poly.type
_entity_poly.pdbx_seq_one_letter_code
_entity_poly.pdbx_strand_id
1 'polypeptide(L)'
;MNIAFIALLILIVWLPLPFGSNHAWAWALMEVGIFSLALLWLWQYLRGRQTLTPAFYKAIPILVLWVIWLIYISFQLIPLPYSWVQWLSPQAAQVHAFTNPTFTTLSVAPHSTADGLLKSLSYVLLFTLTLLLVNTQTRLRWIAYVLVFSGLFQALYGSFMTLSGVEYGFFHEKVYGLGLATGTFINRNHVAGYLVMCLSVGIGLLIAQLGNGTTADTWRQRIVAVLSWILSPKMRLRLILVFMVIALVMTHSRMGNTAFFASMLIAGTLALIFSRHANRATVILLVSLIVIDIFIVGTWFGLEKVKQRIEETTFATETRDDVDIDSLPYWQDYFLTGSGLGSYYTTFPRYQNSELKQYYDHAHNDYLEFATETGIVGVLLLGLVVLWSLGVVLAAQFRRQNALSRGIAFGATMAITALLIHSTVDFNLQIPANAATFMLILGLGWVARYLPTQTTNISDNEVSLPPTRLAKTVVWSLMIALTYLIPQAASWGVADAIARRVQASMEKWPQQEIALSEWMPIHNATAYALRLAPNNPALLIRMGYIYHWQGIQLSVSPKEKLAAFQHALNAYSKAVKRNPTNTSIWANILLVKQNHLQQNDLQFITAFDFAAKYGPWKLHAQQAIIDVGLATWYQLPSQVKSIVIATIVRGMQSQAALVRKLIKHHRRQWAVCAYAGDQAELSQLCQPIDVQTK
;
A
#
# COMPACT_ATOMS: atom_id res chain seq x y z
N MET A 1 -13.96 -18.04 26.25
CA MET A 1 -13.61 -17.84 24.83
C MET A 1 -12.09 -17.90 24.70
N ASN A 2 -11.52 -18.53 23.66
CA ASN A 2 -10.05 -18.73 23.58
C ASN A 2 -9.32 -17.36 23.43
N ILE A 3 -8.24 -17.14 24.19
CA ILE A 3 -7.46 -15.89 24.20
C ILE A 3 -6.97 -15.51 22.80
N ALA A 4 -6.48 -16.48 22.01
CA ALA A 4 -6.02 -16.21 20.65
C ALA A 4 -7.17 -15.76 19.73
N PHE A 5 -8.37 -16.29 19.93
CA PHE A 5 -9.54 -15.84 19.17
C PHE A 5 -9.94 -14.41 19.55
N ILE A 6 -9.91 -14.05 20.83
CA ILE A 6 -10.17 -12.66 21.28
C ILE A 6 -9.13 -11.71 20.70
N ALA A 7 -7.85 -12.08 20.74
CA ALA A 7 -6.77 -11.27 20.16
C ALA A 7 -6.97 -11.04 18.64
N LEU A 8 -7.44 -12.05 17.90
CA LEU A 8 -7.82 -11.89 16.50
C LEU A 8 -8.95 -10.86 16.32
N LEU A 9 -9.98 -10.89 17.17
CA LEU A 9 -11.08 -9.90 17.11
C LEU A 9 -10.58 -8.47 17.36
N ILE A 10 -9.71 -8.28 18.36
CA ILE A 10 -9.12 -6.98 18.66
C ILE A 10 -8.28 -6.48 17.48
N LEU A 11 -7.46 -7.36 16.90
CA LEU A 11 -6.63 -7.03 15.75
C LEU A 11 -7.49 -6.53 14.58
N ILE A 12 -8.61 -7.19 14.26
CA ILE A 12 -9.49 -6.80 13.15
C ILE A 12 -10.01 -5.36 13.29
N VAL A 13 -10.37 -4.95 14.51
CA VAL A 13 -10.84 -3.58 14.79
C VAL A 13 -9.69 -2.59 14.74
N TRP A 14 -8.50 -3.01 15.16
CA TRP A 14 -7.31 -2.15 15.20
C TRP A 14 -6.75 -1.84 13.81
N LEU A 15 -6.78 -2.81 12.88
CA LEU A 15 -6.20 -2.71 11.53
C LEU A 15 -6.52 -1.39 10.78
N PRO A 16 -7.78 -0.93 10.66
CA PRO A 16 -8.09 0.29 9.93
C PRO A 16 -7.79 1.59 10.69
N LEU A 17 -7.57 1.56 12.00
CA LEU A 17 -7.52 2.76 12.83
C LEU A 17 -6.33 3.69 12.49
N PRO A 18 -5.07 3.26 12.55
CA PRO A 18 -3.96 4.16 12.26
C PRO A 18 -3.79 4.37 10.75
N PHE A 19 -4.53 5.31 10.16
CA PHE A 19 -4.37 5.69 8.74
C PHE A 19 -4.55 4.50 7.77
N GLY A 20 -5.42 3.53 8.09
CA GLY A 20 -5.53 2.29 7.30
C GLY A 20 -4.30 1.38 7.39
N SER A 21 -3.54 1.51 8.48
CA SER A 21 -2.20 0.94 8.64
C SER A 21 -1.20 1.37 7.55
N ASN A 22 -1.39 2.51 6.88
CA ASN A 22 -0.58 2.97 5.74
C ASN A 22 0.73 3.71 6.12
N HIS A 23 1.28 3.44 7.30
CA HIS A 23 2.56 3.99 7.76
C HIS A 23 3.42 2.89 8.35
N ALA A 24 4.75 3.01 8.27
CA ALA A 24 5.61 1.89 8.63
C ALA A 24 5.55 1.50 10.10
N TRP A 25 5.45 2.49 10.98
CA TRP A 25 5.15 2.22 12.39
C TRP A 25 3.80 1.52 12.60
N ALA A 26 2.79 1.80 11.75
CA ALA A 26 1.47 1.24 11.87
C ALA A 26 1.42 -0.20 11.34
N TRP A 27 1.90 -0.47 10.12
CA TRP A 27 1.94 -1.86 9.64
C TRP A 27 2.92 -2.73 10.45
N ALA A 28 3.97 -2.17 11.04
CA ALA A 28 4.82 -2.91 11.99
C ALA A 28 4.04 -3.39 13.23
N LEU A 29 3.12 -2.59 13.77
CA LEU A 29 2.25 -3.02 14.88
C LEU A 29 1.29 -4.14 14.45
N MET A 30 0.78 -4.09 13.21
CA MET A 30 0.02 -5.19 12.61
C MET A 30 0.87 -6.47 12.55
N GLU A 31 2.09 -6.38 11.99
CA GLU A 31 3.02 -7.50 11.85
C GLU A 31 3.34 -8.13 13.21
N VAL A 32 3.74 -7.31 14.19
CA VAL A 32 4.00 -7.75 15.57
C VAL A 32 2.77 -8.42 16.18
N GLY A 33 1.58 -7.85 16.00
CA GLY A 33 0.32 -8.43 16.48
C GLY A 33 0.03 -9.81 15.88
N ILE A 34 0.16 -9.94 14.55
CA ILE A 34 -0.08 -11.19 13.83
C ILE A 34 0.98 -12.25 14.17
N PHE A 35 2.25 -11.88 14.21
CA PHE A 35 3.34 -12.80 14.55
C PHE A 35 3.23 -13.29 15.99
N SER A 36 2.88 -12.40 16.93
CA SER A 36 2.64 -12.76 18.32
C SER A 36 1.43 -13.68 18.47
N LEU A 37 0.36 -13.43 17.70
CA LEU A 37 -0.81 -14.29 17.66
C LEU A 37 -0.50 -15.68 17.08
N ALA A 38 0.32 -15.75 16.02
CA ALA A 38 0.81 -17.00 15.45
C ALA A 38 1.67 -17.77 16.45
N LEU A 39 2.60 -17.10 17.14
CA LEU A 39 3.43 -17.69 18.19
C LEU A 39 2.57 -18.24 19.33
N LEU A 40 1.56 -17.48 19.78
CA LEU A 40 0.61 -17.90 20.80
C LEU A 40 -0.22 -19.11 20.36
N TRP A 41 -0.63 -19.18 19.08
CA TRP A 41 -1.35 -20.35 18.55
C TRP A 41 -0.45 -21.58 18.50
N LEU A 42 0.77 -21.46 17.97
CA LEU A 42 1.75 -22.55 17.91
C LEU A 42 2.10 -23.10 19.30
N TRP A 43 2.29 -22.22 20.27
CA TRP A 43 2.51 -22.61 21.67
C TRP A 43 1.32 -23.39 22.26
N GLN A 44 0.09 -22.92 22.00
CA GLN A 44 -1.12 -23.65 22.42
C GLN A 44 -1.25 -25.01 21.73
N TYR A 45 -0.86 -25.11 20.45
CA TYR A 45 -0.84 -26.37 19.70
C TYR A 45 0.15 -27.38 20.30
N LEU A 46 1.37 -26.96 20.65
CA LEU A 46 2.34 -27.82 21.34
C LEU A 46 1.87 -28.30 22.72
N ARG A 47 1.03 -27.50 23.39
CA ARG A 47 0.40 -27.84 24.68
C ARG A 47 -0.87 -28.69 24.54
N GLY A 48 -1.26 -29.08 23.32
CA GLY A 48 -2.49 -29.85 23.06
C GLY A 48 -3.78 -29.05 23.30
N ARG A 49 -3.72 -27.72 23.42
CA ARG A 49 -4.90 -26.86 23.64
C ARG A 49 -5.60 -26.45 22.35
N GLN A 50 -4.97 -26.69 21.21
CA GLN A 50 -5.46 -26.40 19.87
C GLN A 50 -5.15 -27.58 18.95
N THR A 51 -5.98 -27.79 17.95
CA THR A 51 -5.79 -28.79 16.90
C THR A 51 -5.87 -28.13 15.53
N LEU A 52 -5.31 -28.79 14.52
CA LEU A 52 -5.47 -28.37 13.13
C LEU A 52 -6.92 -28.60 12.70
N THR A 53 -7.54 -27.58 12.10
CA THR A 53 -8.95 -27.62 11.73
C THR A 53 -9.14 -28.36 10.39
N PRO A 54 -10.34 -28.93 10.13
CA PRO A 54 -10.66 -29.49 8.82
C PRO A 54 -10.50 -28.48 7.68
N ALA A 55 -10.82 -27.21 7.93
CA ALA A 55 -10.62 -26.12 6.97
C ALA A 55 -9.14 -25.91 6.63
N PHE A 56 -8.24 -26.00 7.61
CA PHE A 56 -6.80 -25.91 7.38
C PHE A 56 -6.30 -27.06 6.49
N TYR A 57 -6.67 -28.30 6.78
CA TYR A 57 -6.25 -29.45 5.96
C TYR A 57 -6.74 -29.33 4.52
N LYS A 58 -7.98 -28.88 4.32
CA LYS A 58 -8.53 -28.69 2.97
C LYS A 58 -7.91 -27.51 2.23
N ALA A 59 -7.38 -26.53 2.96
CA ALA A 59 -6.67 -25.38 2.41
C ALA A 59 -5.16 -25.61 2.17
N ILE A 60 -4.61 -26.80 2.45
CA ILE A 60 -3.18 -27.09 2.19
C ILE A 60 -2.75 -26.70 0.77
N PRO A 61 -3.50 -27.02 -0.30
CA PRO A 61 -3.06 -26.66 -1.65
C PRO A 61 -2.92 -25.15 -1.89
N ILE A 62 -3.81 -24.31 -1.33
CA ILE A 62 -3.67 -22.85 -1.43
C ILE A 62 -2.58 -22.32 -0.49
N LEU A 63 -2.37 -22.96 0.66
CA LEU A 63 -1.25 -22.63 1.55
C LEU A 63 0.10 -22.91 0.87
N VAL A 64 0.19 -23.96 0.04
CA VAL A 64 1.39 -24.21 -0.78
C VAL A 64 1.62 -23.07 -1.77
N LEU A 65 0.59 -22.56 -2.45
CA LEU A 65 0.72 -21.38 -3.31
C LEU A 65 1.19 -20.14 -2.54
N TRP A 66 0.69 -19.94 -1.32
CA TRP A 66 1.18 -18.86 -0.45
C TRP A 66 2.62 -19.04 -0.03
N VAL A 67 3.06 -20.27 0.26
CA VAL A 67 4.48 -20.56 0.53
C VAL A 67 5.33 -20.29 -0.70
N ILE A 68 4.88 -20.65 -1.91
CA ILE A 68 5.56 -20.35 -3.17
C ILE A 68 5.67 -18.83 -3.37
N TRP A 69 4.61 -18.07 -3.08
CA TRP A 69 4.64 -16.60 -3.09
C TRP A 69 5.73 -16.05 -2.15
N LEU A 70 5.78 -16.52 -0.90
CA LEU A 70 6.78 -16.06 0.06
C LEU A 70 8.21 -16.44 -0.36
N ILE A 71 8.40 -17.63 -0.93
CA ILE A 71 9.68 -18.05 -1.52
C ILE A 71 10.05 -17.15 -2.70
N TYR A 72 9.09 -16.79 -3.54
CA TYR A 72 9.31 -15.94 -4.70
C TYR A 72 9.73 -14.52 -4.32
N ILE A 73 9.05 -13.88 -3.35
CA ILE A 73 9.48 -12.56 -2.84
C ILE A 73 10.84 -12.66 -2.14
N SER A 74 11.10 -13.75 -1.41
CA SER A 74 12.41 -14.01 -0.82
C SER A 74 13.50 -14.16 -1.90
N PHE A 75 13.18 -14.80 -3.03
CA PHE A 75 14.08 -14.96 -4.17
C PHE A 75 14.47 -13.62 -4.80
N GLN A 76 13.59 -12.61 -4.80
CA GLN A 76 13.94 -11.26 -5.24
C GLN A 76 15.03 -10.59 -4.37
N LEU A 77 15.22 -11.05 -3.13
CA LEU A 77 16.18 -10.51 -2.15
C LEU A 77 17.50 -11.27 -2.07
N ILE A 78 17.58 -12.50 -2.62
CA ILE A 78 18.80 -13.32 -2.55
C ILE A 78 19.85 -12.72 -3.51
N PRO A 79 21.09 -12.46 -3.05
CA PRO A 79 22.18 -12.11 -3.94
C PRO A 79 22.52 -13.30 -4.86
N LEU A 80 22.33 -13.12 -6.17
CA LEU A 80 22.63 -14.08 -7.22
C LEU A 80 23.86 -13.62 -8.02
N PRO A 81 24.57 -14.53 -8.71
CA PRO A 81 25.62 -14.12 -9.64
C PRO A 81 25.12 -13.06 -10.63
N TYR A 82 25.91 -12.02 -10.89
CA TYR A 82 25.49 -10.91 -11.75
C TYR A 82 24.99 -11.39 -13.13
N SER A 83 25.62 -12.41 -13.72
CA SER A 83 25.22 -13.02 -14.98
C SER A 83 23.83 -13.65 -14.95
N TRP A 84 23.39 -14.18 -13.81
CA TRP A 84 22.04 -14.73 -13.64
C TRP A 84 21.01 -13.61 -13.59
N VAL A 85 21.31 -12.52 -12.88
CA VAL A 85 20.44 -11.33 -12.84
C VAL A 85 20.36 -10.71 -14.23
N GLN A 86 21.47 -10.63 -14.97
CA GLN A 86 21.49 -10.12 -16.34
C GLN A 86 20.59 -10.91 -17.29
N TRP A 87 20.44 -12.22 -17.08
CA TRP A 87 19.55 -13.06 -17.87
C TRP A 87 18.09 -12.98 -17.40
N LEU A 88 17.83 -13.04 -16.08
CA LEU A 88 16.48 -13.03 -15.51
C LEU A 88 15.80 -11.66 -15.57
N SER A 89 16.57 -10.60 -15.34
CA SER A 89 16.12 -9.21 -15.25
C SER A 89 17.22 -8.27 -15.75
N PRO A 90 17.39 -8.11 -17.07
CA PRO A 90 18.43 -7.28 -17.66
C PRO A 90 18.42 -5.86 -17.13
N GLN A 91 17.23 -5.29 -16.91
CA GLN A 91 17.11 -3.93 -16.40
C GLN A 91 17.55 -3.78 -14.94
N ALA A 92 17.26 -4.77 -14.08
CA ALA A 92 17.80 -4.79 -12.71
C ALA A 92 19.34 -4.92 -12.71
N ALA A 93 19.90 -5.75 -13.59
CA ALA A 93 21.35 -5.89 -13.71
C ALA A 93 22.01 -4.57 -14.14
N GLN A 94 21.41 -3.82 -15.07
CA GLN A 94 21.91 -2.49 -15.45
C GLN A 94 21.86 -1.49 -14.30
N VAL A 95 20.78 -1.51 -13.50
CA VAL A 95 20.63 -0.63 -12.33
C VAL A 95 21.75 -0.87 -11.32
N HIS A 96 22.15 -2.12 -11.10
CA HIS A 96 23.19 -2.49 -10.14
C HIS A 96 24.62 -2.38 -10.70
N ALA A 97 24.78 -2.24 -12.02
CA ALA A 97 26.06 -2.29 -12.72
C ALA A 97 27.08 -1.24 -12.24
N PHE A 98 26.63 -0.08 -11.76
CA PHE A 98 27.52 1.01 -11.31
C PHE A 98 28.44 0.62 -10.13
N THR A 99 28.14 -0.47 -9.42
CA THR A 99 28.98 -1.00 -8.35
C THR A 99 29.96 -2.09 -8.82
N ASN A 100 29.92 -2.47 -10.10
CA ASN A 100 30.61 -3.62 -10.67
C ASN A 100 30.47 -4.89 -9.79
N PRO A 101 29.24 -5.31 -9.45
CA PRO A 101 29.03 -6.35 -8.46
C PRO A 101 29.30 -7.74 -9.04
N THR A 102 29.89 -8.63 -8.25
CA THR A 102 29.95 -10.07 -8.57
C THR A 102 28.63 -10.78 -8.27
N PHE A 103 27.95 -10.34 -7.21
CA PHE A 103 26.63 -10.79 -6.80
C PHE A 103 25.69 -9.61 -6.60
N THR A 104 24.46 -9.72 -7.10
CA THR A 104 23.43 -8.69 -6.91
C THR A 104 22.03 -9.31 -6.80
N THR A 105 21.05 -8.52 -6.40
CA THR A 105 19.64 -8.94 -6.23
C THR A 105 18.83 -8.68 -7.50
N LEU A 106 17.72 -9.41 -7.66
CA LEU A 106 16.69 -9.06 -8.66
C LEU A 106 15.97 -7.77 -8.28
N SER A 107 15.74 -7.55 -6.98
CA SER A 107 15.16 -6.30 -6.49
C SER A 107 16.13 -5.12 -6.69
N VAL A 108 15.61 -4.00 -7.20
CA VAL A 108 16.33 -2.72 -7.28
C VAL A 108 16.17 -1.87 -6.02
N ALA A 109 15.26 -2.26 -5.11
CA ALA A 109 15.07 -1.64 -3.81
C ALA A 109 14.91 -2.71 -2.71
N PRO A 110 15.99 -3.43 -2.32
CA PRO A 110 15.90 -4.59 -1.43
C PRO A 110 15.27 -4.31 -0.06
N HIS A 111 15.43 -3.09 0.49
CA HIS A 111 14.76 -2.76 1.76
C HIS A 111 13.24 -2.72 1.61
N SER A 112 12.71 -2.08 0.58
CA SER A 112 11.27 -2.04 0.30
C SER A 112 10.71 -3.43 0.01
N THR A 113 11.47 -4.27 -0.69
CA THR A 113 11.09 -5.68 -0.93
C THR A 113 11.11 -6.52 0.34
N ALA A 114 12.00 -6.23 1.28
CA ALA A 114 11.96 -6.86 2.60
C ALA A 114 10.75 -6.42 3.42
N ASP A 115 10.36 -5.14 3.38
CA ASP A 115 9.09 -4.67 3.97
C ASP A 115 7.88 -5.37 3.31
N GLY A 116 7.90 -5.49 1.97
CA GLY A 116 6.89 -6.24 1.22
C GLY A 116 6.80 -7.72 1.62
N LEU A 117 7.93 -8.35 1.92
CA LEU A 117 7.99 -9.74 2.40
C LEU A 117 7.39 -9.88 3.81
N LEU A 118 7.71 -8.98 4.74
CA LEU A 118 7.13 -9.01 6.09
C LEU A 118 5.62 -8.79 6.07
N LYS A 119 5.14 -7.81 5.27
CA LYS A 119 3.71 -7.60 5.02
C LYS A 119 3.07 -8.86 4.44
N SER A 120 3.65 -9.44 3.39
CA SER A 120 3.15 -10.68 2.76
C SER A 120 3.07 -11.84 3.75
N LEU A 121 4.10 -12.03 4.58
CA LEU A 121 4.12 -13.06 5.61
C LEU A 121 3.01 -12.84 6.63
N SER A 122 2.80 -11.59 7.07
CA SER A 122 1.72 -11.24 8.00
C SER A 122 0.35 -11.54 7.41
N TYR A 123 0.13 -11.24 6.12
CA TYR A 123 -1.11 -11.52 5.41
C TYR A 123 -1.38 -13.02 5.27
N VAL A 124 -0.37 -13.81 4.88
CA VAL A 124 -0.47 -15.27 4.79
C VAL A 124 -0.72 -15.89 6.17
N LEU A 125 -0.08 -15.38 7.22
CA LEU A 125 -0.33 -15.82 8.60
C LEU A 125 -1.75 -15.45 9.06
N LEU A 126 -2.28 -14.28 8.71
CA LEU A 126 -3.65 -13.90 9.03
C LEU A 126 -4.67 -14.83 8.34
N PHE A 127 -4.46 -15.12 7.05
CA PHE A 127 -5.26 -16.13 6.33
C PHE A 127 -5.20 -17.49 7.04
N THR A 128 -3.99 -17.94 7.40
CA THR A 128 -3.77 -19.22 8.09
C THR A 128 -4.41 -19.26 9.48
N LEU A 129 -4.25 -18.20 10.27
CA LEU A 129 -4.85 -18.04 11.59
C LEU A 129 -6.38 -18.02 11.50
N THR A 130 -6.95 -17.47 10.43
CA THR A 130 -8.39 -17.52 10.19
C THR A 130 -8.87 -18.97 10.04
N LEU A 131 -8.17 -19.79 9.24
CA LEU A 131 -8.49 -21.21 9.08
C LEU A 131 -8.40 -21.98 10.40
N LEU A 132 -7.41 -21.65 11.23
CA LEU A 132 -7.10 -22.37 12.48
C LEU A 132 -7.99 -21.93 13.66
N LEU A 133 -8.27 -20.63 13.78
CA LEU A 133 -9.01 -20.07 14.92
C LEU A 133 -10.53 -20.09 14.70
N VAL A 134 -11.01 -19.99 13.46
CA VAL A 134 -12.46 -19.96 13.16
C VAL A 134 -12.97 -21.38 12.96
N ASN A 135 -13.06 -22.12 14.06
CA ASN A 135 -13.38 -23.56 14.07
C ASN A 135 -14.80 -23.89 14.53
N THR A 136 -15.66 -22.89 14.80
CA THR A 136 -17.08 -23.08 15.12
C THR A 136 -17.95 -22.05 14.42
N GLN A 137 -19.24 -22.35 14.26
CA GLN A 137 -20.23 -21.41 13.69
C GLN A 137 -20.34 -20.14 14.53
N THR A 138 -20.18 -20.25 15.85
CA THR A 138 -20.17 -19.10 16.76
C THR A 138 -18.97 -18.18 16.47
N ARG A 139 -17.77 -18.75 16.30
CA ARG A 139 -16.57 -17.96 15.95
C ARG A 139 -16.69 -17.32 14.57
N LEU A 140 -17.23 -18.06 13.60
CA LEU A 140 -17.51 -17.54 12.25
C LEU A 140 -18.44 -16.32 12.30
N ARG A 141 -19.52 -16.41 13.11
CA ARG A 141 -20.46 -15.31 13.33
C ARG A 141 -19.81 -14.10 14.02
N TRP A 142 -18.97 -14.33 15.03
CA TRP A 142 -18.28 -13.26 15.75
C TRP A 142 -17.31 -12.47 14.87
N ILE A 143 -16.52 -13.15 14.03
CA ILE A 143 -15.64 -12.45 13.08
C ILE A 143 -16.46 -11.57 12.14
N ALA A 144 -17.56 -12.10 11.62
CA ALA A 144 -18.42 -11.35 10.72
C ALA A 144 -19.07 -10.14 11.41
N TYR A 145 -19.51 -10.27 12.66
CA TYR A 145 -20.00 -9.12 13.44
C TYR A 145 -18.91 -8.09 13.74
N VAL A 146 -17.69 -8.52 14.03
CA VAL A 146 -16.56 -7.61 14.28
C VAL A 146 -16.15 -6.87 13.00
N LEU A 147 -16.20 -7.50 11.83
CA LEU A 147 -16.00 -6.82 10.55
C LEU A 147 -17.08 -5.77 10.28
N VAL A 148 -18.36 -6.10 10.51
CA VAL A 148 -19.46 -5.14 10.39
C VAL A 148 -19.30 -3.99 11.39
N PHE A 149 -18.93 -4.28 12.64
CA PHE A 149 -18.68 -3.27 13.66
C PHE A 149 -17.53 -2.34 13.27
N SER A 150 -16.43 -2.90 12.77
CA SER A 150 -15.28 -2.12 12.31
C SER A 150 -15.66 -1.19 11.15
N GLY A 151 -16.40 -1.71 10.16
CA GLY A 151 -16.92 -0.89 9.07
C GLY A 151 -17.91 0.19 9.54
N LEU A 152 -18.78 -0.15 10.49
CA LEU A 152 -19.70 0.82 11.11
C LEU A 152 -18.95 1.94 11.85
N PHE A 153 -17.88 1.60 12.59
CA PHE A 153 -17.05 2.61 13.24
C PHE A 153 -16.45 3.57 12.22
N GLN A 154 -15.87 3.05 11.14
CA GLN A 154 -15.31 3.88 10.07
C GLN A 154 -16.37 4.74 9.39
N ALA A 155 -17.56 4.19 9.16
CA ALA A 155 -18.70 4.90 8.60
C ALA A 155 -19.18 6.03 9.52
N LEU A 156 -19.35 5.77 10.82
CA LEU A 156 -19.78 6.75 11.81
C LEU A 156 -18.73 7.84 11.98
N TYR A 157 -17.47 7.46 12.18
CA TYR A 157 -16.37 8.39 12.38
C TYR A 157 -16.19 9.29 11.16
N GLY A 158 -16.11 8.70 9.96
CA GLY A 158 -15.95 9.45 8.71
C GLY A 158 -17.11 10.40 8.45
N SER A 159 -18.35 9.93 8.60
CA SER A 159 -19.53 10.76 8.39
C SER A 159 -19.61 11.89 9.42
N PHE A 160 -19.31 11.61 10.69
CA PHE A 160 -19.30 12.62 11.74
C PHE A 160 -18.24 13.70 11.48
N MET A 161 -17.00 13.31 11.14
CA MET A 161 -15.92 14.27 10.88
C MET A 161 -16.22 15.19 9.70
N THR A 162 -16.87 14.66 8.66
CA THR A 162 -17.28 15.45 7.49
C THR A 162 -18.49 16.34 7.78
N LEU A 163 -19.53 15.84 8.47
CA LEU A 163 -20.75 16.61 8.71
C LEU A 163 -20.60 17.67 9.81
N SER A 164 -19.72 17.44 10.79
CA SER A 164 -19.41 18.42 11.84
C SER A 164 -18.45 19.50 11.39
N GLY A 165 -17.71 19.28 10.30
CA GLY A 165 -16.64 20.16 9.83
C GLY A 165 -15.34 20.10 10.65
N VAL A 166 -15.24 19.20 11.64
CA VAL A 166 -14.03 19.04 12.48
C VAL A 166 -12.87 18.46 11.68
N GLU A 167 -13.13 17.54 10.75
CA GLU A 167 -12.15 16.99 9.79
C GLU A 167 -10.84 16.45 10.45
N TYR A 168 -10.96 15.58 11.45
CA TYR A 168 -9.81 14.81 11.97
C TYR A 168 -9.74 13.42 11.35
N GLY A 169 -8.52 12.94 11.10
CA GLY A 169 -8.20 11.55 10.74
C GLY A 169 -7.88 10.71 11.99
N PHE A 170 -6.73 10.04 12.03
CA PHE A 170 -6.30 9.34 13.24
C PHE A 170 -5.53 10.29 14.18
N PHE A 171 -6.24 10.90 15.14
CA PHE A 171 -5.70 11.85 16.14
C PHE A 171 -4.98 13.10 15.58
N HIS A 172 -5.12 13.37 14.28
CA HIS A 172 -4.52 14.51 13.60
C HIS A 172 -5.51 15.17 12.66
N GLU A 173 -5.37 16.49 12.51
CA GLU A 173 -6.13 17.26 11.52
C GLU A 173 -5.86 16.71 10.12
N LYS A 174 -6.94 16.61 9.36
CA LYS A 174 -6.89 16.10 8.00
C LYS A 174 -6.38 17.18 7.06
N VAL A 175 -5.37 16.81 6.29
CA VAL A 175 -4.80 17.70 5.26
C VAL A 175 -5.32 17.32 3.86
N TYR A 176 -5.79 16.08 3.69
CA TYR A 176 -6.22 15.52 2.40
C TYR A 176 -7.68 15.09 2.43
N GLY A 177 -8.44 15.36 1.36
CA GLY A 177 -9.82 14.87 1.22
C GLY A 177 -10.86 15.59 2.09
N LEU A 178 -10.61 16.85 2.46
CA LEU A 178 -11.54 17.69 3.23
C LEU A 178 -12.96 17.68 2.62
N GLY A 179 -13.98 17.65 3.46
CA GLY A 179 -15.39 17.58 3.04
C GLY A 179 -15.86 16.20 2.57
N LEU A 180 -15.02 15.16 2.72
CA LEU A 180 -15.32 13.79 2.27
C LEU A 180 -15.17 12.79 3.42
N ALA A 181 -16.05 11.80 3.48
CA ALA A 181 -15.95 10.77 4.51
C ALA A 181 -14.74 9.87 4.24
N THR A 182 -13.69 10.01 5.03
CA THR A 182 -12.45 9.20 4.93
C THR A 182 -12.29 8.20 6.07
N GLY A 183 -13.14 8.29 7.10
CA GLY A 183 -12.92 7.54 8.35
C GLY A 183 -11.55 7.90 8.93
N THR A 184 -10.84 6.91 9.44
CA THR A 184 -9.46 7.08 9.87
C THR A 184 -8.43 6.86 8.76
N PHE A 185 -8.86 6.58 7.52
CA PHE A 185 -7.95 6.45 6.36
C PHE A 185 -7.55 7.83 5.84
N ILE A 186 -6.41 7.89 5.14
CA ILE A 186 -5.95 9.12 4.46
C ILE A 186 -6.76 9.39 3.20
N ASN A 187 -7.10 8.34 2.45
CA ASN A 187 -7.73 8.44 1.13
C ASN A 187 -9.15 7.86 1.15
N ARG A 188 -10.08 8.61 0.56
CA ARG A 188 -11.50 8.26 0.44
C ARG A 188 -11.76 6.94 -0.30
N ASN A 189 -10.93 6.60 -1.30
CA ASN A 189 -11.12 5.39 -2.09
C ASN A 189 -10.75 4.13 -1.28
N HIS A 190 -9.74 4.23 -0.42
CA HIS A 190 -9.30 3.10 0.40
C HIS A 190 -10.29 2.79 1.52
N VAL A 191 -10.88 3.81 2.18
CA VAL A 191 -11.98 3.56 3.13
C VAL A 191 -13.21 3.03 2.41
N ALA A 192 -13.49 3.47 1.18
CA ALA A 192 -14.59 2.94 0.39
C ALA A 192 -14.37 1.42 0.14
N GLY A 193 -13.19 1.01 -0.31
CA GLY A 193 -12.85 -0.41 -0.47
C GLY A 193 -13.00 -1.21 0.83
N TYR A 194 -12.57 -0.65 1.97
CA TYR A 194 -12.76 -1.25 3.29
C TYR A 194 -14.25 -1.43 3.63
N LEU A 195 -15.06 -0.38 3.47
CA LEU A 195 -16.49 -0.42 3.72
C LEU A 195 -17.20 -1.44 2.83
N VAL A 196 -16.84 -1.54 1.55
CA VAL A 196 -17.42 -2.54 0.63
C VAL A 196 -17.15 -3.97 1.12
N MET A 197 -15.95 -4.27 1.60
CA MET A 197 -15.65 -5.60 2.17
C MET A 197 -16.48 -5.88 3.43
N CYS A 198 -16.57 -4.93 4.36
CA CYS A 198 -17.37 -5.07 5.58
C CYS A 198 -18.88 -5.19 5.28
N LEU A 199 -19.39 -4.38 4.34
CA LEU A 199 -20.76 -4.45 3.84
C LEU A 199 -21.06 -5.81 3.21
N SER A 200 -20.14 -6.33 2.39
CA SER A 200 -20.30 -7.64 1.75
C SER A 200 -20.50 -8.76 2.78
N VAL A 201 -19.66 -8.80 3.82
CA VAL A 201 -19.80 -9.75 4.93
C VAL A 201 -21.10 -9.52 5.71
N GLY A 202 -21.49 -8.25 5.93
CA GLY A 202 -22.73 -7.88 6.60
C GLY A 202 -24.00 -8.28 5.85
N ILE A 203 -24.04 -8.10 4.53
CA ILE A 203 -25.12 -8.56 3.65
C ILE A 203 -25.19 -10.09 3.69
N GLY A 204 -24.03 -10.76 3.66
CA GLY A 204 -23.94 -12.20 3.87
C GLY A 204 -24.56 -12.67 5.20
N LEU A 205 -24.26 -11.97 6.30
CA LEU A 205 -24.88 -12.21 7.60
C LEU A 205 -26.40 -11.99 7.60
N LEU A 206 -26.87 -10.95 6.90
CA LEU A 206 -28.30 -10.64 6.81
C LEU A 206 -29.05 -11.74 6.04
N ILE A 207 -28.47 -12.23 4.94
CA ILE A 207 -29.01 -13.36 4.17
C ILE A 207 -29.07 -14.64 5.03
N ALA A 208 -28.06 -14.89 5.85
CA ALA A 208 -28.03 -16.04 6.77
C ALA A 208 -29.16 -16.03 7.82
N GLN A 209 -29.79 -14.88 8.06
CA GLN A 209 -30.86 -14.70 9.04
C GLN A 209 -32.28 -14.69 8.43
N LEU A 210 -32.41 -14.85 7.10
CA LEU A 210 -33.72 -14.88 6.43
C LEU A 210 -34.47 -16.19 6.77
N GLY A 211 -35.57 -16.09 7.53
CA GLY A 211 -36.41 -17.23 7.95
C GLY A 211 -37.32 -16.96 9.15
N ASN A 212 -38.61 -17.33 9.00
CA ASN A 212 -39.77 -17.32 9.91
C ASN A 212 -40.11 -16.00 10.62
N GLY A 213 -41.04 -15.24 10.01
CA GLY A 213 -41.77 -14.17 10.69
C GLY A 213 -43.13 -14.68 11.16
N THR A 214 -43.50 -14.36 12.39
CA THR A 214 -44.83 -14.59 12.95
C THR A 214 -45.77 -13.44 12.54
N THR A 215 -47.00 -13.78 12.17
CA THR A 215 -48.07 -12.81 11.87
C THR A 215 -48.68 -12.28 13.17
N ALA A 216 -49.04 -10.98 13.19
CA ALA A 216 -49.63 -10.32 14.36
C ALA A 216 -51.07 -9.85 14.05
N ASP A 217 -52.03 -10.22 14.90
CA ASP A 217 -53.48 -10.13 14.59
C ASP A 217 -54.21 -8.92 15.21
N THR A 218 -53.60 -8.15 16.13
CA THR A 218 -54.28 -6.98 16.77
C THR A 218 -53.48 -5.67 16.71
N TRP A 219 -54.15 -4.50 16.82
CA TRP A 219 -53.51 -3.18 16.66
C TRP A 219 -52.45 -2.84 17.72
N ARG A 220 -52.65 -3.22 18.99
CA ARG A 220 -51.63 -3.08 20.04
C ARG A 220 -50.44 -4.01 19.78
N GLN A 221 -50.73 -5.23 19.31
CA GLN A 221 -49.70 -6.15 18.85
C GLN A 221 -49.01 -5.63 17.58
N ARG A 222 -49.65 -4.80 16.74
CA ARG A 222 -48.98 -4.16 15.58
C ARG A 222 -47.95 -3.13 16.01
N ILE A 223 -48.22 -2.27 17.00
CA ILE A 223 -47.22 -1.30 17.49
C ILE A 223 -46.05 -2.02 18.19
N VAL A 224 -46.34 -2.99 19.05
CA VAL A 224 -45.32 -3.81 19.70
C VAL A 224 -44.57 -4.67 18.67
N ALA A 225 -45.24 -5.15 17.62
CA ALA A 225 -44.63 -5.86 16.50
C ALA A 225 -43.71 -4.94 15.70
N VAL A 226 -44.09 -3.68 15.47
CA VAL A 226 -43.23 -2.71 14.78
C VAL A 226 -41.98 -2.40 15.61
N LEU A 227 -42.11 -2.10 16.91
CA LEU A 227 -40.96 -1.85 17.78
C LEU A 227 -40.06 -3.08 17.95
N SER A 228 -40.64 -4.26 18.16
CA SER A 228 -39.89 -5.52 18.24
C SER A 228 -39.28 -5.94 16.89
N TRP A 229 -39.89 -5.54 15.77
CA TRP A 229 -39.34 -5.70 14.43
C TRP A 229 -38.16 -4.76 14.19
N ILE A 230 -38.25 -3.48 14.59
CA ILE A 230 -37.14 -2.51 14.51
C ILE A 230 -35.96 -2.94 15.39
N LEU A 231 -36.23 -3.39 16.62
CA LEU A 231 -35.23 -3.87 17.56
C LEU A 231 -34.77 -5.31 17.27
N SER A 232 -35.39 -5.99 16.30
CA SER A 232 -34.98 -7.34 15.92
C SER A 232 -33.51 -7.36 15.49
N PRO A 233 -32.74 -8.42 15.80
CA PRO A 233 -31.35 -8.53 15.36
C PRO A 233 -31.19 -8.35 13.84
N LYS A 234 -32.19 -8.78 13.07
CA LYS A 234 -32.24 -8.67 11.60
C LYS A 234 -32.37 -7.22 11.14
N MET A 235 -33.31 -6.47 11.70
CA MET A 235 -33.51 -5.07 11.33
C MET A 235 -32.37 -4.19 11.83
N ARG A 236 -31.85 -4.43 13.04
CA ARG A 236 -30.66 -3.73 13.55
C ARG A 236 -29.47 -3.89 12.61
N LEU A 237 -29.20 -5.12 12.14
CA LEU A 237 -28.15 -5.34 11.15
C LEU A 237 -28.46 -4.60 9.84
N ARG A 238 -29.70 -4.65 9.34
CA ARG A 238 -30.09 -3.93 8.12
C ARG A 238 -29.89 -2.41 8.23
N LEU A 239 -30.29 -1.79 9.33
CA LEU A 239 -30.11 -0.36 9.58
C LEU A 239 -28.62 0.02 9.66
N ILE A 240 -27.80 -0.82 10.30
CA ILE A 240 -26.34 -0.65 10.30
C ILE A 240 -25.78 -0.66 8.88
N LEU A 241 -26.21 -1.60 8.04
CA LEU A 241 -25.75 -1.69 6.66
C LEU A 241 -26.19 -0.49 5.82
N VAL A 242 -27.44 -0.05 5.95
CA VAL A 242 -27.93 1.16 5.26
C VAL A 242 -27.09 2.38 5.66
N PHE A 243 -26.78 2.54 6.95
CA PHE A 243 -25.91 3.62 7.40
C PHE A 243 -24.50 3.53 6.82
N MET A 244 -23.92 2.32 6.79
CA MET A 244 -22.61 2.09 6.17
C MET A 244 -22.63 2.39 4.65
N VAL A 245 -23.73 2.12 3.95
CA VAL A 245 -23.90 2.51 2.54
C VAL A 245 -23.99 4.03 2.40
N ILE A 246 -24.74 4.73 3.26
CA ILE A 246 -24.76 6.20 3.27
C ILE A 246 -23.34 6.76 3.39
N ALA A 247 -22.56 6.24 4.35
CA ALA A 247 -21.17 6.64 4.52
C ALA A 247 -20.29 6.30 3.30
N LEU A 248 -20.49 5.13 2.68
CA LEU A 248 -19.82 4.75 1.43
C LEU A 248 -20.09 5.77 0.31
N VAL A 249 -21.33 6.24 0.17
CA VAL A 249 -21.68 7.27 -0.81
C VAL A 249 -21.03 8.61 -0.44
N MET A 250 -20.99 8.98 0.85
CA MET A 250 -20.31 10.18 1.35
C MET A 250 -18.78 10.18 1.16
N THR A 251 -18.17 9.02 0.86
CA THR A 251 -16.76 8.98 0.43
C THR A 251 -16.56 9.64 -0.94
N HIS A 252 -17.60 9.73 -1.78
CA HIS A 252 -17.55 10.10 -3.20
C HIS A 252 -16.61 9.22 -4.05
N SER A 253 -16.26 8.03 -3.58
CA SER A 253 -15.49 7.08 -4.37
C SER A 253 -16.40 6.44 -5.43
N ARG A 254 -16.30 6.92 -6.68
CA ARG A 254 -17.09 6.36 -7.80
C ARG A 254 -16.84 4.87 -7.97
N MET A 255 -15.57 4.49 -7.92
CA MET A 255 -15.20 3.10 -8.06
C MET A 255 -15.65 2.26 -6.85
N GLY A 256 -15.51 2.78 -5.63
CA GLY A 256 -16.04 2.10 -4.45
C GLY A 256 -17.55 1.84 -4.53
N ASN A 257 -18.34 2.84 -4.93
CA ASN A 257 -19.78 2.68 -5.12
C ASN A 257 -20.12 1.72 -6.28
N THR A 258 -19.44 1.87 -7.43
CA THR A 258 -19.66 1.00 -8.60
C THR A 258 -19.30 -0.45 -8.28
N ALA A 259 -18.16 -0.69 -7.64
CA ALA A 259 -17.72 -2.00 -7.19
C ALA A 259 -18.71 -2.63 -6.19
N PHE A 260 -19.28 -1.85 -5.28
CA PHE A 260 -20.31 -2.33 -4.34
C PHE A 260 -21.56 -2.82 -5.08
N PHE A 261 -22.17 -1.99 -5.93
CA PHE A 261 -23.40 -2.36 -6.63
C PHE A 261 -23.18 -3.47 -7.67
N ALA A 262 -22.11 -3.38 -8.46
CA ALA A 262 -21.78 -4.39 -9.47
C ALA A 262 -21.49 -5.74 -8.82
N SER A 263 -20.70 -5.78 -7.74
CA SER A 263 -20.42 -7.03 -7.03
C SER A 263 -21.65 -7.60 -6.33
N MET A 264 -22.54 -6.76 -5.78
CA MET A 264 -23.80 -7.22 -5.20
C MET A 264 -24.72 -7.82 -6.27
N LEU A 265 -24.81 -7.20 -7.45
CA LEU A 265 -25.57 -7.73 -8.58
C LEU A 265 -24.99 -9.05 -9.08
N ILE A 266 -23.67 -9.12 -9.28
CA ILE A 266 -22.97 -10.33 -9.74
C ILE A 266 -23.13 -11.46 -8.70
N ALA A 267 -22.78 -11.21 -7.43
CA ALA A 267 -22.91 -12.20 -6.36
C ALA A 267 -24.37 -12.61 -6.14
N GLY A 268 -25.32 -11.66 -6.24
CA GLY A 268 -26.76 -11.89 -6.22
C GLY A 268 -27.20 -12.85 -7.33
N THR A 269 -26.83 -12.54 -8.57
CA THR A 269 -27.17 -13.33 -9.75
C THR A 269 -26.55 -14.72 -9.66
N LEU A 270 -25.28 -14.83 -9.29
CA LEU A 270 -24.63 -16.12 -9.05
C LEU A 270 -25.31 -16.89 -7.92
N ALA A 271 -25.75 -16.24 -6.84
CA ALA A 271 -26.48 -16.92 -5.78
C ALA A 271 -27.86 -17.43 -6.23
N LEU A 272 -28.55 -16.72 -7.13
CA LEU A 272 -29.83 -17.15 -7.72
C LEU A 272 -29.63 -18.32 -8.70
N ILE A 273 -28.70 -18.14 -9.65
CA ILE A 273 -27.80 -19.16 -10.22
C ILE A 273 -27.86 -20.55 -9.58
N PHE A 274 -27.32 -20.52 -8.37
CA PHE A 274 -26.67 -21.63 -7.72
C PHE A 274 -27.48 -22.12 -6.51
N SER A 275 -28.51 -21.38 -6.11
CA SER A 275 -29.45 -21.78 -5.09
C SER A 275 -30.58 -22.61 -5.69
N ARG A 276 -30.69 -23.88 -5.27
CA ARG A 276 -31.85 -24.73 -5.59
C ARG A 276 -33.19 -24.16 -5.09
N HIS A 277 -33.18 -23.23 -4.12
CA HIS A 277 -34.37 -22.62 -3.52
C HIS A 277 -34.06 -21.17 -3.10
N ALA A 278 -33.92 -20.25 -4.05
CA ALA A 278 -33.82 -18.83 -3.72
C ALA A 278 -35.14 -18.35 -3.10
N ASN A 279 -35.15 -18.16 -1.78
CA ASN A 279 -36.33 -17.62 -1.11
C ASN A 279 -36.58 -16.20 -1.61
N ARG A 280 -37.83 -15.89 -1.99
CA ARG A 280 -38.27 -14.55 -2.44
C ARG A 280 -37.75 -13.42 -1.53
N ALA A 281 -37.61 -13.70 -0.24
CA ALA A 281 -37.04 -12.79 0.75
C ALA A 281 -35.60 -12.32 0.43
N THR A 282 -34.74 -13.16 -0.15
CA THR A 282 -33.38 -12.77 -0.56
C THR A 282 -33.42 -11.83 -1.76
N VAL A 283 -34.27 -12.12 -2.76
CA VAL A 283 -34.46 -11.24 -3.92
C VAL A 283 -35.01 -9.88 -3.47
N ILE A 284 -36.06 -9.89 -2.64
CA ILE A 284 -36.65 -8.67 -2.08
C ILE A 284 -35.61 -7.88 -1.29
N LEU A 285 -34.77 -8.56 -0.49
CA LEU A 285 -33.71 -7.89 0.25
C LEU A 285 -32.72 -7.19 -0.69
N LEU A 286 -32.17 -7.90 -1.67
CA LEU A 286 -31.19 -7.35 -2.61
C LEU A 286 -31.78 -6.20 -3.43
N VAL A 287 -32.99 -6.38 -3.96
CA VAL A 287 -33.72 -5.31 -4.68
C VAL A 287 -33.96 -4.12 -3.77
N SER A 288 -34.39 -4.35 -2.53
CA SER A 288 -34.64 -3.26 -1.58
C SER A 288 -33.38 -2.50 -1.18
N LEU A 289 -32.24 -3.17 -1.05
CA LEU A 289 -30.96 -2.51 -0.81
C LEU A 289 -30.63 -1.63 -2.02
N ILE A 290 -30.62 -2.19 -3.23
CA ILE A 290 -30.34 -1.43 -4.47
C ILE A 290 -31.25 -0.20 -4.60
N VAL A 291 -32.57 -0.38 -4.45
CA VAL A 291 -33.54 0.72 -4.64
C VAL A 291 -33.40 1.79 -3.57
N ILE A 292 -33.31 1.40 -2.29
CA ILE A 292 -33.14 2.36 -1.19
C ILE A 292 -31.82 3.11 -1.35
N ASP A 293 -30.75 2.41 -1.73
CA ASP A 293 -29.43 3.00 -1.88
C ASP A 293 -29.38 3.95 -3.10
N ILE A 294 -29.96 3.58 -4.25
CA ILE A 294 -30.10 4.48 -5.41
C ILE A 294 -30.93 5.71 -5.05
N PHE A 295 -32.01 5.53 -4.30
CA PHE A 295 -32.86 6.62 -3.86
C PHE A 295 -32.12 7.58 -2.92
N ILE A 296 -31.35 7.06 -1.96
CA ILE A 296 -30.50 7.86 -1.06
C ILE A 296 -29.46 8.64 -1.88
N VAL A 297 -28.75 7.97 -2.80
CA VAL A 297 -27.77 8.61 -3.69
C VAL A 297 -28.42 9.73 -4.51
N GLY A 298 -29.58 9.47 -5.10
CA GLY A 298 -30.29 10.43 -5.96
C GLY A 298 -30.83 11.64 -5.20
N THR A 299 -31.36 11.43 -4.00
CA THR A 299 -32.02 12.50 -3.20
C THR A 299 -31.04 13.38 -2.44
N TRP A 300 -29.96 12.82 -1.88
CA TRP A 300 -29.00 13.61 -1.09
C TRP A 300 -27.96 14.34 -1.92
N PHE A 301 -27.59 13.83 -3.10
CA PHE A 301 -26.50 14.42 -3.89
C PHE A 301 -26.98 15.34 -5.02
N GLY A 302 -28.21 15.18 -5.52
CA GLY A 302 -28.73 15.95 -6.65
C GLY A 302 -28.05 15.57 -7.98
N LEU A 303 -28.84 15.15 -8.96
CA LEU A 303 -28.34 14.69 -10.26
C LEU A 303 -27.47 15.76 -10.98
N GLU A 304 -27.79 17.05 -10.83
CA GLU A 304 -26.98 18.17 -11.35
C GLU A 304 -25.56 18.22 -10.78
N LYS A 305 -25.38 18.03 -9.46
CA LYS A 305 -24.03 18.03 -8.85
C LYS A 305 -23.25 16.78 -9.24
N VAL A 306 -23.94 15.67 -9.50
CA VAL A 306 -23.30 14.45 -10.03
C VAL A 306 -22.81 14.69 -11.46
N LYS A 307 -23.60 15.35 -12.30
CA LYS A 307 -23.22 15.73 -13.67
C LYS A 307 -21.99 16.65 -13.70
N GLN A 308 -22.00 17.74 -12.92
CA GLN A 308 -20.86 18.67 -12.84
C GLN A 308 -19.58 17.98 -12.36
N ARG A 309 -19.69 17.04 -11.41
CA ARG A 309 -18.55 16.22 -10.99
C ARG A 309 -18.06 15.30 -12.10
N ILE A 310 -18.94 14.73 -12.92
CA ILE A 310 -18.53 13.87 -14.04
C ILE A 310 -17.56 14.63 -14.93
N GLU A 311 -17.88 15.89 -15.24
CA GLU A 311 -17.03 16.79 -16.01
C GLU A 311 -15.68 17.10 -15.30
N GLU A 312 -15.69 17.42 -14.01
CA GLU A 312 -14.46 17.71 -13.24
C GLU A 312 -13.55 16.48 -13.03
N THR A 313 -14.13 15.27 -12.98
CA THR A 313 -13.34 14.05 -12.79
C THR A 313 -12.66 13.58 -14.06
N THR A 314 -13.13 13.99 -15.25
CA THR A 314 -12.42 13.71 -16.50
C THR A 314 -10.96 14.16 -16.41
N PHE A 315 -10.70 15.37 -15.90
CA PHE A 315 -9.34 15.89 -15.68
C PHE A 315 -8.52 15.08 -14.66
N ALA A 316 -9.14 14.61 -13.57
CA ALA A 316 -8.44 13.79 -12.58
C ALA A 316 -8.19 12.36 -13.08
N THR A 317 -9.10 11.83 -13.90
CA THR A 317 -8.99 10.53 -14.56
C THR A 317 -7.91 10.55 -15.63
N GLU A 318 -7.79 11.63 -16.42
CA GLU A 318 -6.69 11.81 -17.39
C GLU A 318 -5.33 11.61 -16.72
N THR A 319 -5.05 12.27 -15.57
CA THR A 319 -3.77 12.09 -14.87
C THR A 319 -3.55 10.70 -14.24
N ARG A 320 -4.60 9.91 -14.02
CA ARG A 320 -4.49 8.53 -13.51
C ARG A 320 -4.21 7.55 -14.63
N ASP A 321 -4.93 7.72 -15.74
CA ASP A 321 -4.75 6.92 -16.96
C ASP A 321 -3.31 7.09 -17.47
N ASP A 322 -2.74 8.30 -17.40
CA ASP A 322 -1.34 8.56 -17.76
C ASP A 322 -0.34 7.78 -16.89
N VAL A 323 -0.57 7.68 -15.58
CA VAL A 323 0.31 6.92 -14.66
C VAL A 323 0.28 5.43 -14.97
N ASP A 324 -0.90 4.91 -15.28
CA ASP A 324 -1.09 3.50 -15.64
C ASP A 324 -0.51 3.18 -17.03
N ILE A 325 -0.65 4.10 -17.99
CA ILE A 325 -0.04 4.01 -19.33
C ILE A 325 1.49 4.04 -19.21
N ASP A 326 2.05 4.97 -18.43
CA ASP A 326 3.49 5.07 -18.17
C ASP A 326 4.03 3.87 -17.37
N SER A 327 3.15 3.10 -16.70
CA SER A 327 3.53 1.85 -16.03
C SER A 327 3.71 0.66 -16.98
N LEU A 328 3.19 0.73 -18.21
CA LEU A 328 3.37 -0.33 -19.21
C LEU A 328 4.83 -0.51 -19.64
N PRO A 329 5.59 0.54 -20.04
CA PRO A 329 7.02 0.38 -20.33
C PRO A 329 7.81 -0.03 -19.08
N TYR A 330 7.37 0.36 -17.87
CA TYR A 330 7.96 -0.13 -16.63
C TYR A 330 7.78 -1.66 -16.49
N TRP A 331 6.59 -2.18 -16.74
CA TRP A 331 6.37 -3.62 -16.70
C TRP A 331 7.18 -4.35 -17.77
N GLN A 332 7.31 -3.80 -18.98
CA GLN A 332 8.13 -4.38 -20.05
C GLN A 332 9.60 -4.54 -19.63
N ASP A 333 10.18 -3.52 -18.99
CA ASP A 333 11.56 -3.53 -18.51
C ASP A 333 11.82 -4.58 -17.41
N TYR A 334 10.77 -5.01 -16.68
CA TYR A 334 10.85 -5.98 -15.58
C TYR A 334 9.86 -7.15 -15.73
N PHE A 335 9.56 -7.55 -16.95
CA PHE A 335 8.41 -8.42 -17.28
C PHE A 335 8.35 -9.73 -16.50
N LEU A 336 9.47 -10.45 -16.39
CA LEU A 336 9.50 -11.79 -15.81
C LEU A 336 9.40 -11.78 -14.29
N THR A 337 10.38 -11.14 -13.64
CA THR A 337 10.56 -11.21 -12.18
C THR A 337 10.09 -9.97 -11.42
N GLY A 338 9.74 -8.90 -12.14
CA GLY A 338 9.51 -7.59 -11.53
C GLY A 338 10.80 -6.91 -11.04
N SER A 339 10.66 -5.67 -10.62
CA SER A 339 11.72 -4.82 -10.04
C SER A 339 11.92 -5.01 -8.53
N GLY A 340 11.06 -5.80 -7.89
CA GLY A 340 11.03 -6.02 -6.44
C GLY A 340 9.76 -5.45 -5.82
N LEU A 341 9.04 -6.24 -5.02
CA LEU A 341 7.84 -5.81 -4.29
C LEU A 341 8.13 -4.51 -3.49
N GLY A 342 7.25 -3.51 -3.56
CA GLY A 342 7.40 -2.20 -2.91
C GLY A 342 8.40 -1.22 -3.55
N SER A 343 8.94 -1.50 -4.74
CA SER A 343 9.92 -0.64 -5.42
C SER A 343 9.30 0.41 -6.35
N TYR A 344 7.97 0.44 -6.53
CA TYR A 344 7.26 1.31 -7.45
C TYR A 344 7.63 2.79 -7.26
N TYR A 345 7.49 3.32 -6.04
CA TYR A 345 7.76 4.73 -5.71
C TYR A 345 9.13 5.25 -6.20
N THR A 346 10.18 4.43 -6.10
CA THR A 346 11.53 4.86 -6.48
C THR A 346 11.91 4.53 -7.92
N THR A 347 11.15 3.68 -8.59
CA THR A 347 11.50 3.18 -9.94
C THR A 347 10.60 3.76 -11.03
N PHE A 348 9.31 3.98 -10.75
CA PHE A 348 8.35 4.59 -11.66
C PHE A 348 8.77 5.98 -12.19
N PRO A 349 9.43 6.88 -11.42
CA PRO A 349 9.83 8.20 -11.91
C PRO A 349 10.68 8.22 -13.20
N ARG A 350 11.34 7.11 -13.54
CA ARG A 350 12.06 6.94 -14.82
C ARG A 350 11.12 6.95 -16.03
N TYR A 351 9.90 6.43 -15.87
CA TYR A 351 8.93 6.24 -16.96
C TYR A 351 7.89 7.36 -17.03
N GLN A 352 7.80 8.16 -15.96
CA GLN A 352 6.91 9.30 -15.85
C GLN A 352 7.13 10.30 -17.02
N ASN A 353 6.04 10.71 -17.67
CA ASN A 353 6.05 11.71 -18.73
C ASN A 353 6.12 13.16 -18.21
N SER A 354 6.21 14.14 -19.13
CA SER A 354 6.36 15.58 -18.83
C SER A 354 5.12 16.23 -18.20
N GLU A 355 3.95 15.66 -18.42
CA GLU A 355 2.65 16.21 -18.01
C GLU A 355 2.35 15.84 -16.55
N LEU A 356 2.86 14.69 -16.11
CA LEU A 356 2.85 14.26 -14.72
C LEU A 356 3.86 15.07 -13.89
N LYS A 357 3.40 16.07 -13.14
CA LYS A 357 4.26 16.93 -12.30
C LYS A 357 4.30 16.52 -10.82
N GLN A 358 3.48 15.56 -10.40
CA GLN A 358 3.33 15.12 -9.00
C GLN A 358 4.15 13.87 -8.66
N TYR A 359 4.23 13.56 -7.36
CA TYR A 359 4.80 12.31 -6.86
C TYR A 359 3.70 11.25 -6.81
N TYR A 360 4.01 10.06 -7.34
CA TYR A 360 3.12 8.91 -7.33
C TYR A 360 3.78 7.80 -6.53
N ASP A 361 3.16 7.44 -5.40
CA ASP A 361 3.64 6.39 -4.51
C ASP A 361 3.26 4.99 -5.02
N HIS A 362 2.17 4.91 -5.78
CA HIS A 362 1.52 3.70 -6.26
C HIS A 362 0.99 3.90 -7.69
N ALA A 363 0.83 2.80 -8.44
CA ALA A 363 0.02 2.83 -9.65
C ALA A 363 -1.44 3.01 -9.24
N HIS A 364 -2.28 3.63 -10.06
CA HIS A 364 -3.72 3.65 -9.77
C HIS A 364 -4.40 2.37 -10.27
N ASN A 365 -3.72 1.24 -10.11
CA ASN A 365 -4.13 -0.07 -10.60
C ASN A 365 -3.29 -1.14 -9.91
N ASP A 366 -3.88 -1.90 -8.98
CA ASP A 366 -3.17 -2.96 -8.24
C ASP A 366 -2.56 -4.00 -9.20
N TYR A 367 -3.20 -4.29 -10.34
CA TYR A 367 -2.67 -5.27 -11.30
C TYR A 367 -1.37 -4.80 -11.94
N LEU A 368 -1.30 -3.54 -12.36
CA LEU A 368 -0.10 -2.96 -12.94
C LEU A 368 1.01 -2.80 -11.89
N GLU A 369 0.66 -2.43 -10.66
CA GLU A 369 1.66 -2.36 -9.59
C GLU A 369 2.26 -3.74 -9.28
N PHE A 370 1.41 -4.77 -9.10
CA PHE A 370 1.93 -6.13 -8.93
C PHE A 370 2.71 -6.60 -10.16
N ALA A 371 2.30 -6.25 -11.38
CA ALA A 371 3.01 -6.61 -12.60
C ALA A 371 4.40 -5.98 -12.68
N THR A 372 4.53 -4.69 -12.39
CA THR A 372 5.81 -3.98 -12.42
C THR A 372 6.77 -4.46 -11.33
N GLU A 373 6.26 -4.70 -10.12
CA GLU A 373 7.08 -5.04 -8.96
C GLU A 373 7.40 -6.54 -8.82
N THR A 374 6.49 -7.41 -9.27
CA THR A 374 6.60 -8.86 -9.11
C THR A 374 6.60 -9.64 -10.41
N GLY A 375 6.49 -8.95 -11.55
CA GLY A 375 6.49 -9.56 -12.87
C GLY A 375 5.27 -10.45 -13.11
N ILE A 376 5.26 -11.08 -14.28
CA ILE A 376 4.20 -12.01 -14.66
C ILE A 376 4.12 -13.21 -13.70
N VAL A 377 5.25 -13.64 -13.12
CA VAL A 377 5.27 -14.76 -12.15
C VAL A 377 4.45 -14.41 -10.91
N GLY A 378 4.64 -13.22 -10.34
CA GLY A 378 3.89 -12.79 -9.17
C GLY A 378 2.40 -12.59 -9.46
N VAL A 379 2.07 -11.95 -10.59
CA VAL A 379 0.67 -11.74 -11.02
C VAL A 379 -0.07 -13.06 -11.20
N LEU A 380 0.55 -14.05 -11.86
CA LEU A 380 -0.07 -15.37 -12.04
C LEU A 380 -0.29 -16.11 -10.73
N LEU A 381 0.67 -16.04 -9.79
CA LEU A 381 0.53 -16.66 -8.47
C LEU A 381 -0.63 -16.04 -7.67
N LEU A 382 -0.68 -14.71 -7.59
CA LEU A 382 -1.76 -13.99 -6.89
C LEU A 382 -3.12 -14.22 -7.57
N GLY A 383 -3.16 -14.14 -8.91
CA GLY A 383 -4.36 -14.41 -9.69
C GLY A 383 -4.89 -15.82 -9.45
N LEU A 384 -4.03 -16.83 -9.43
CA LEU A 384 -4.41 -18.21 -9.15
C LEU A 384 -5.00 -18.37 -7.74
N VAL A 385 -4.39 -17.77 -6.72
CA VAL A 385 -4.91 -17.79 -5.35
C VAL A 385 -6.31 -17.17 -5.28
N VAL A 386 -6.49 -15.99 -5.88
CA VAL A 386 -7.77 -15.26 -5.81
C VAL A 386 -8.86 -16.00 -6.57
N LEU A 387 -8.59 -16.45 -7.80
CA LEU A 387 -9.54 -17.18 -8.63
C LEU A 387 -9.90 -18.56 -8.04
N TRP A 388 -8.93 -19.25 -7.45
CA TRP A 388 -9.22 -20.50 -6.75
C TRP A 388 -10.09 -20.25 -5.51
N SER A 389 -9.76 -19.24 -4.70
CA SER A 389 -10.59 -18.88 -3.55
C SER A 389 -12.01 -18.50 -3.97
N LEU A 390 -12.16 -17.78 -5.09
CA LEU A 390 -13.46 -17.49 -5.69
C LEU A 390 -14.22 -18.78 -6.03
N GLY A 391 -13.58 -19.75 -6.69
CA GLY A 391 -14.16 -21.06 -6.96
C GLY A 391 -14.59 -21.82 -5.69
N VAL A 392 -13.81 -21.75 -4.62
CA VAL A 392 -14.13 -22.37 -3.32
C VAL A 392 -15.34 -21.73 -2.66
N VAL A 393 -15.44 -20.39 -2.66
CA VAL A 393 -16.60 -19.70 -2.07
C VAL A 393 -17.86 -19.88 -2.88
N LEU A 394 -17.76 -19.89 -4.22
CA LEU A 394 -18.88 -20.25 -5.08
C LEU A 394 -19.35 -21.66 -4.71
N ALA A 395 -18.46 -22.66 -4.71
CA ALA A 395 -18.79 -24.03 -4.30
C ALA A 395 -19.41 -24.12 -2.89
N ALA A 396 -19.05 -23.23 -1.97
CA ALA A 396 -19.66 -23.16 -0.64
C ALA A 396 -21.11 -22.67 -0.69
N GLN A 397 -21.43 -21.68 -1.52
CA GLN A 397 -22.81 -21.22 -1.70
C GLN A 397 -23.73 -22.35 -2.19
N PHE A 398 -23.26 -23.16 -3.14
CA PHE A 398 -24.03 -24.29 -3.68
C PHE A 398 -24.18 -25.47 -2.72
N ARG A 399 -23.06 -25.90 -2.11
CA ARG A 399 -22.98 -27.22 -1.46
C ARG A 399 -23.30 -27.19 0.02
N ARG A 400 -23.26 -26.02 0.67
CA ARG A 400 -23.52 -25.91 2.12
C ARG A 400 -25.01 -25.74 2.36
N GLN A 401 -25.55 -26.45 3.35
CA GLN A 401 -26.94 -26.30 3.77
C GLN A 401 -27.10 -25.30 4.93
N ASN A 402 -26.07 -25.16 5.76
CA ASN A 402 -26.07 -24.22 6.88
C ASN A 402 -26.20 -22.77 6.37
N ALA A 403 -27.18 -22.02 6.89
CA ALA A 403 -27.49 -20.67 6.44
C ALA A 403 -26.33 -19.68 6.67
N LEU A 404 -25.63 -19.77 7.82
CA LEU A 404 -24.48 -18.91 8.11
C LEU A 404 -23.33 -19.16 7.14
N SER A 405 -22.96 -20.43 6.90
CA SER A 405 -21.91 -20.75 5.94
C SER A 405 -22.24 -20.26 4.53
N ARG A 406 -23.47 -20.43 4.05
CA ARG A 406 -23.90 -19.90 2.75
C ARG A 406 -23.87 -18.36 2.69
N GLY A 407 -24.35 -17.71 3.75
CA GLY A 407 -24.33 -16.24 3.85
C GLY A 407 -22.92 -15.67 3.84
N ILE A 408 -21.98 -16.27 4.59
CA ILE A 408 -20.58 -15.84 4.54
C ILE A 408 -19.95 -16.12 3.18
N ALA A 409 -20.28 -17.24 2.53
CA ALA A 409 -19.82 -17.52 1.17
C ALA A 409 -20.35 -16.49 0.14
N PHE A 410 -21.59 -16.03 0.32
CA PHE A 410 -22.16 -14.90 -0.44
C PHE A 410 -21.34 -13.63 -0.23
N GLY A 411 -21.13 -13.24 1.03
CA GLY A 411 -20.37 -12.04 1.36
C GLY A 411 -18.93 -12.10 0.86
N ALA A 412 -18.27 -13.26 0.94
CA ALA A 412 -16.92 -13.44 0.42
C ALA A 412 -16.88 -13.35 -1.12
N THR A 413 -17.89 -13.90 -1.82
CA THR A 413 -17.99 -13.76 -3.28
C THR A 413 -18.13 -12.30 -3.67
N MET A 414 -19.05 -11.58 -3.02
CA MET A 414 -19.25 -10.15 -3.25
C MET A 414 -17.97 -9.34 -2.97
N ALA A 415 -17.29 -9.57 -1.83
CA ALA A 415 -16.04 -8.88 -1.49
C ALA A 415 -14.91 -9.16 -2.50
N ILE A 416 -14.75 -10.42 -2.95
CA ILE A 416 -13.75 -10.78 -3.96
C ILE A 416 -14.03 -10.08 -5.28
N THR A 417 -15.28 -10.15 -5.77
CA THR A 417 -15.66 -9.47 -7.01
C THR A 417 -15.52 -7.96 -6.89
N ALA A 418 -15.88 -7.37 -5.76
CA ALA A 418 -15.75 -5.93 -5.53
C ALA A 418 -14.30 -5.47 -5.60
N LEU A 419 -13.37 -6.18 -4.95
CA LEU A 419 -11.96 -5.81 -4.97
C LEU A 419 -11.33 -6.04 -6.34
N LEU A 420 -11.66 -7.13 -7.04
CA LEU A 420 -11.22 -7.33 -8.43
C LEU A 420 -11.66 -6.18 -9.34
N ILE A 421 -12.89 -5.68 -9.16
CA ILE A 421 -13.37 -4.51 -9.89
C ILE A 421 -12.58 -3.27 -9.45
N HIS A 422 -12.52 -2.95 -8.16
CA HIS A 422 -11.89 -1.72 -7.65
C HIS A 422 -10.39 -1.62 -7.99
N SER A 423 -9.68 -2.74 -7.99
CA SER A 423 -8.24 -2.85 -8.30
C SER A 423 -7.88 -2.45 -9.74
N THR A 424 -8.84 -2.25 -10.65
CA THR A 424 -8.56 -1.77 -12.02
C THR A 424 -8.27 -0.27 -12.12
N VAL A 425 -8.66 0.52 -11.12
CA VAL A 425 -8.53 2.00 -11.13
C VAL A 425 -8.10 2.57 -9.77
N ASP A 426 -7.67 1.70 -8.86
CA ASP A 426 -7.10 2.08 -7.57
C ASP A 426 -6.17 0.99 -7.01
N PHE A 427 -5.42 1.34 -5.97
CA PHE A 427 -4.40 0.50 -5.32
C PHE A 427 -4.84 0.06 -3.91
N ASN A 428 -6.05 -0.49 -3.81
CA ASN A 428 -6.62 -0.85 -2.51
C ASN A 428 -5.80 -1.93 -1.79
N LEU A 429 -5.17 -2.85 -2.54
CA LEU A 429 -4.41 -3.95 -1.97
C LEU A 429 -3.01 -3.52 -1.50
N GLN A 430 -2.55 -2.31 -1.84
CA GLN A 430 -1.33 -1.73 -1.27
C GLN A 430 -1.54 -1.18 0.15
N ILE A 431 -2.80 -0.92 0.53
CA ILE A 431 -3.15 -0.42 1.86
C ILE A 431 -3.27 -1.59 2.85
N PRO A 432 -2.44 -1.64 3.91
CA PRO A 432 -2.33 -2.85 4.73
C PRO A 432 -3.62 -3.29 5.42
N ALA A 433 -4.46 -2.36 5.90
CA ALA A 433 -5.75 -2.71 6.48
C ALA A 433 -6.68 -3.40 5.47
N ASN A 434 -6.65 -2.96 4.20
CA ASN A 434 -7.49 -3.52 3.14
C ASN A 434 -6.96 -4.89 2.71
N ALA A 435 -5.66 -5.03 2.47
CA ALA A 435 -5.03 -6.31 2.15
C ALA A 435 -5.26 -7.36 3.26
N ALA A 436 -5.07 -6.99 4.52
CA ALA A 436 -5.30 -7.88 5.66
C ALA A 436 -6.79 -8.30 5.77
N THR A 437 -7.73 -7.37 5.57
CA THR A 437 -9.16 -7.66 5.59
C THR A 437 -9.57 -8.56 4.42
N PHE A 438 -9.01 -8.33 3.24
CA PHE A 438 -9.22 -9.17 2.07
C PHE A 438 -8.76 -10.60 2.33
N MET A 439 -7.55 -10.77 2.89
CA MET A 439 -6.98 -12.07 3.25
C MET A 439 -7.77 -12.79 4.33
N LEU A 440 -8.29 -12.06 5.32
CA LEU A 440 -9.25 -12.59 6.30
C LEU A 440 -10.51 -13.11 5.61
N ILE A 441 -11.10 -12.35 4.67
CA ILE A 441 -12.31 -12.75 3.94
C ILE A 441 -12.05 -13.98 3.05
N LEU A 442 -10.90 -14.06 2.37
CA LEU A 442 -10.49 -15.27 1.66
C LEU A 442 -10.49 -16.46 2.63
N GLY A 443 -9.84 -16.32 3.79
CA GLY A 443 -9.81 -17.36 4.82
C GLY A 443 -11.21 -17.76 5.32
N LEU A 444 -12.10 -16.78 5.55
CA LEU A 444 -13.49 -17.03 5.92
C LEU A 444 -14.26 -17.79 4.84
N GLY A 445 -13.96 -17.56 3.57
CA GLY A 445 -14.52 -18.30 2.45
C GLY A 445 -14.20 -19.80 2.50
N TRP A 446 -12.93 -20.12 2.75
CA TRP A 446 -12.47 -21.50 2.96
C TRP A 446 -13.09 -22.12 4.22
N VAL A 447 -13.16 -21.38 5.33
CA VAL A 447 -13.86 -21.81 6.55
C VAL A 447 -15.33 -22.10 6.26
N ALA A 448 -16.04 -21.22 5.58
CA ALA A 448 -17.45 -21.41 5.24
C ALA A 448 -17.71 -22.68 4.43
N ARG A 449 -16.76 -23.06 3.56
CA ARG A 449 -16.84 -24.29 2.76
C ARG A 449 -16.63 -25.58 3.58
N TYR A 450 -15.70 -25.56 4.52
CA TYR A 450 -15.16 -26.77 5.15
C TYR A 450 -15.40 -26.89 6.65
N LEU A 451 -16.05 -25.89 7.28
CA LEU A 451 -16.46 -25.98 8.68
C LEU A 451 -17.49 -27.12 8.87
N PRO A 452 -17.26 -28.08 9.79
CA PRO A 452 -18.19 -29.18 10.03
C PRO A 452 -19.59 -28.69 10.41
N THR A 453 -20.62 -29.43 9.96
CA THR A 453 -22.00 -29.24 10.43
C THR A 453 -22.20 -30.17 11.63
N GLN A 454 -22.78 -29.68 12.74
CA GLN A 454 -22.93 -30.40 14.03
C GLN A 454 -23.68 -31.75 13.97
N THR A 455 -24.15 -32.21 12.81
CA THR A 455 -24.91 -33.45 12.61
C THR A 455 -24.08 -34.73 12.54
N THR A 456 -22.75 -34.66 12.60
CA THR A 456 -21.93 -35.88 12.77
C THR A 456 -21.75 -36.14 14.25
N ASN A 457 -22.57 -37.04 14.80
CA ASN A 457 -22.33 -37.76 16.06
C ASN A 457 -21.05 -38.60 15.92
N ILE A 458 -19.90 -37.95 15.80
CA ILE A 458 -18.62 -38.58 16.09
C ILE A 458 -18.49 -38.42 17.60
N SER A 459 -18.66 -39.52 18.31
CA SER A 459 -18.36 -39.66 19.73
C SER A 459 -17.19 -38.77 20.13
N ASP A 460 -17.35 -38.00 21.21
CA ASP A 460 -16.39 -37.07 21.83
C ASP A 460 -15.05 -37.72 22.31
N ASN A 461 -14.63 -38.81 21.68
CA ASN A 461 -13.42 -39.58 21.96
C ASN A 461 -12.42 -39.59 20.78
N GLU A 462 -12.43 -38.58 19.89
CA GLU A 462 -11.20 -38.31 19.12
C GLU A 462 -10.16 -37.75 20.10
N VAL A 463 -9.43 -38.66 20.76
CA VAL A 463 -8.20 -38.37 21.47
C VAL A 463 -7.35 -37.57 20.52
N SER A 464 -7.17 -36.27 20.80
CA SER A 464 -6.28 -35.41 20.04
C SER A 464 -4.89 -36.04 20.08
N LEU A 465 -4.51 -36.71 18.99
CA LEU A 465 -3.23 -37.40 18.91
C LEU A 465 -2.13 -36.35 19.10
N PRO A 466 -1.14 -36.61 19.97
CA PRO A 466 -0.05 -35.67 20.17
C PRO A 466 0.65 -35.39 18.83
N PRO A 467 1.15 -34.17 18.60
CA PRO A 467 1.81 -33.84 17.34
C PRO A 467 2.96 -34.82 17.04
N THR A 468 3.06 -35.26 15.78
CA THR A 468 4.17 -36.13 15.34
C THR A 468 5.53 -35.45 15.57
N ARG A 469 6.62 -36.22 15.61
CA ARG A 469 7.97 -35.65 15.77
C ARG A 469 8.26 -34.59 14.69
N LEU A 470 7.90 -34.88 13.44
CA LEU A 470 8.04 -33.93 12.32
C LEU A 470 7.23 -32.64 12.55
N ALA A 471 5.96 -32.76 12.97
CA ALA A 471 5.12 -31.61 13.26
C ALA A 471 5.71 -30.75 14.39
N LYS A 472 6.25 -31.37 15.45
CA LYS A 472 6.96 -30.65 16.52
C LYS A 472 8.17 -29.91 15.99
N THR A 473 9.00 -30.53 15.16
CA THR A 473 10.17 -29.88 14.56
C THR A 473 9.78 -28.67 13.72
N VAL A 474 8.80 -28.82 12.83
CA VAL A 474 8.29 -27.71 11.99
C VAL A 474 7.76 -26.57 12.87
N VAL A 475 6.97 -26.88 13.90
CA VAL A 475 6.43 -25.88 14.82
C VAL A 475 7.55 -25.14 15.55
N TRP A 476 8.57 -25.85 16.06
CA TRP A 476 9.73 -25.21 16.68
C TRP A 476 10.48 -24.29 15.72
N SER A 477 10.70 -24.71 14.47
CA SER A 477 11.33 -23.86 13.45
C SER A 477 10.52 -22.59 13.17
N LEU A 478 9.19 -22.70 13.05
CA LEU A 478 8.31 -21.55 12.88
C LEU A 478 8.33 -20.62 14.10
N MET A 479 8.32 -21.18 15.32
CA MET A 479 8.39 -20.39 16.55
C MET A 479 9.73 -19.62 16.65
N ILE A 480 10.85 -20.24 16.29
CA ILE A 480 12.16 -19.58 16.25
C ILE A 480 12.16 -18.44 15.23
N ALA A 481 11.64 -18.69 14.02
CA ALA A 481 11.54 -17.67 12.98
C ALA A 481 10.66 -16.48 13.44
N LEU A 482 9.47 -16.74 13.99
CA LEU A 482 8.59 -15.67 14.50
C LEU A 482 9.23 -14.89 15.65
N THR A 483 9.93 -15.58 16.56
CA THR A 483 10.64 -14.93 17.67
C THR A 483 11.74 -13.99 17.19
N TYR A 484 12.37 -14.30 16.05
CA TYR A 484 13.33 -13.41 15.39
C TYR A 484 12.66 -12.25 14.62
N LEU A 485 11.54 -12.51 13.94
CA LEU A 485 10.87 -11.51 13.10
C LEU A 485 10.10 -10.44 13.88
N ILE A 486 9.54 -10.77 15.05
CA ILE A 486 8.83 -9.82 15.91
C ILE A 486 9.70 -8.61 16.27
N PRO A 487 10.90 -8.76 16.86
CA PRO A 487 11.74 -7.61 17.19
C PRO A 487 12.24 -6.88 15.94
N GLN A 488 12.41 -7.55 14.80
CA GLN A 488 12.80 -6.92 13.54
C GLN A 488 11.70 -5.96 13.04
N ALA A 489 10.46 -6.44 12.95
CA ALA A 489 9.30 -5.63 12.57
C ALA A 489 9.12 -4.44 13.52
N ALA A 490 9.19 -4.70 14.84
CA ALA A 490 9.11 -3.64 15.86
C ALA A 490 10.24 -2.60 15.70
N SER A 491 11.47 -3.04 15.46
CA SER A 491 12.64 -2.18 15.27
C SER A 491 12.45 -1.25 14.06
N TRP A 492 11.96 -1.78 12.94
CA TRP A 492 11.69 -0.98 11.74
C TRP A 492 10.54 0.00 11.94
N GLY A 493 9.46 -0.42 12.63
CA GLY A 493 8.36 0.47 12.99
C GLY A 493 8.79 1.63 13.89
N VAL A 494 9.62 1.35 14.92
CA VAL A 494 10.17 2.38 15.80
C VAL A 494 11.11 3.32 15.04
N ALA A 495 11.94 2.79 14.14
CA ALA A 495 12.82 3.59 13.31
C ALA A 495 12.05 4.59 12.43
N ASP A 496 10.93 4.17 11.82
CA ASP A 496 10.05 5.05 11.04
C ASP A 496 9.36 6.11 11.90
N ALA A 497 8.84 5.73 13.08
CA ALA A 497 8.22 6.68 14.00
C ALA A 497 9.19 7.81 14.40
N ILE A 498 10.45 7.45 14.68
CA ILE A 498 11.52 8.42 14.95
C ILE A 498 11.83 9.26 13.71
N ALA A 499 11.94 8.64 12.54
CA ALA A 499 12.23 9.33 11.28
C ALA A 499 11.19 10.39 10.93
N ARG A 500 9.90 10.11 11.16
CA ARG A 500 8.80 11.05 10.95
C ARG A 500 8.87 12.23 11.90
N ARG A 501 9.16 11.99 13.19
CA ARG A 501 9.36 13.07 14.17
C ARG A 501 10.55 13.95 13.78
N VAL A 502 11.64 13.34 13.32
CA VAL A 502 12.81 14.07 12.80
C VAL A 502 12.45 14.89 11.56
N GLN A 503 11.68 14.32 10.62
CA GLN A 503 11.23 15.01 9.41
C GLN A 503 10.48 16.29 9.73
N ALA A 504 9.48 16.20 10.61
CA ALA A 504 8.67 17.36 11.01
C ALA A 504 9.52 18.49 11.63
N SER A 505 10.60 18.15 12.34
CA SER A 505 11.54 19.15 12.86
C SER A 505 12.43 19.76 11.77
N MET A 506 12.92 18.93 10.84
CA MET A 506 13.81 19.36 9.75
C MET A 506 13.11 20.24 8.71
N GLU A 507 11.79 20.14 8.55
CA GLU A 507 11.02 20.98 7.62
C GLU A 507 11.11 22.47 7.92
N LYS A 508 11.46 22.85 9.16
CA LYS A 508 11.63 24.24 9.60
C LYS A 508 13.02 24.82 9.29
N TRP A 509 14.00 23.95 9.05
CA TRP A 509 15.42 24.33 8.88
C TRP A 509 15.70 25.32 7.74
N PRO A 510 15.01 25.27 6.58
CA PRO A 510 15.25 26.25 5.52
C PRO A 510 14.90 27.70 5.91
N GLN A 511 14.14 27.91 6.99
CA GLN A 511 13.58 29.20 7.39
C GLN A 511 14.22 29.77 8.66
N GLN A 512 15.16 29.06 9.29
CA GLN A 512 15.78 29.47 10.55
C GLN A 512 17.27 29.12 10.58
N GLU A 513 18.04 29.80 11.43
CA GLU A 513 19.42 29.41 11.73
C GLU A 513 19.42 28.19 12.66
N ILE A 514 20.15 27.14 12.29
CA ILE A 514 20.25 25.92 13.11
C ILE A 514 21.37 26.09 14.16
N ALA A 515 20.99 26.09 15.43
CA ALA A 515 21.95 25.99 16.53
C ALA A 515 22.38 24.54 16.82
N LEU A 516 23.55 24.35 17.45
CA LEU A 516 24.03 23.00 17.82
C LEU A 516 23.05 22.26 18.74
N SER A 517 22.35 23.00 19.61
CA SER A 517 21.30 22.48 20.51
C SER A 517 20.08 21.94 19.77
N GLU A 518 19.77 22.44 18.57
CA GLU A 518 18.69 21.92 17.72
C GLU A 518 19.15 20.76 16.85
N TRP A 519 20.39 20.84 16.34
CA TRP A 519 20.95 19.81 15.47
C TRP A 519 21.25 18.51 16.22
N MET A 520 21.83 18.58 17.42
CA MET A 520 22.33 17.41 18.16
C MET A 520 21.23 16.37 18.48
N PRO A 521 20.02 16.76 18.97
CA PRO A 521 18.94 15.81 19.19
C PRO A 521 18.46 15.14 17.90
N ILE A 522 18.41 15.89 16.80
CA ILE A 522 17.98 15.38 15.48
C ILE A 522 19.00 14.38 14.93
N HIS A 523 20.29 14.69 15.03
CA HIS A 523 21.37 13.77 14.68
C HIS A 523 21.31 12.49 15.53
N ASN A 524 21.24 12.61 16.85
CA ASN A 524 21.23 11.46 17.75
C ASN A 524 20.01 10.56 17.56
N ALA A 525 18.83 11.15 17.35
CA ALA A 525 17.61 10.42 17.03
C ALA A 525 17.74 9.65 15.71
N THR A 526 18.28 10.28 14.67
CA THR A 526 18.49 9.62 13.37
C THR A 526 19.55 8.52 13.44
N ALA A 527 20.63 8.74 14.21
CA ALA A 527 21.65 7.73 14.45
C ALA A 527 21.09 6.51 15.19
N TYR A 528 20.21 6.73 16.18
CA TYR A 528 19.51 5.66 16.87
C TYR A 528 18.54 4.92 15.94
N ALA A 529 17.76 5.62 15.12
CA ALA A 529 16.91 4.99 14.10
C ALA A 529 17.71 4.14 13.10
N LEU A 530 18.91 4.59 12.69
CA LEU A 530 19.82 3.78 11.85
C LEU A 530 20.35 2.54 12.55
N ARG A 531 20.52 2.53 13.88
CA ARG A 531 20.87 1.30 14.61
C ARG A 531 19.74 0.28 14.58
N LEU A 532 18.49 0.75 14.61
CA LEU A 532 17.29 -0.08 14.53
C LEU A 532 17.05 -0.63 13.10
N ALA A 533 17.36 0.16 12.07
CA ALA A 533 17.19 -0.22 10.67
C ALA A 533 18.43 0.17 9.80
N PRO A 534 19.56 -0.54 9.93
CA PRO A 534 20.84 -0.12 9.36
C PRO A 534 20.91 -0.13 7.83
N ASN A 535 20.03 -0.90 7.18
CA ASN A 535 19.96 -1.00 5.73
C ASN A 535 18.84 -0.14 5.11
N ASN A 536 18.14 0.68 5.90
CA ASN A 536 17.07 1.55 5.39
C ASN A 536 17.68 2.75 4.62
N PRO A 537 17.46 2.85 3.29
CA PRO A 537 18.04 3.92 2.49
C PRO A 537 17.47 5.29 2.86
N ALA A 538 16.19 5.41 3.25
CA ALA A 538 15.59 6.68 3.64
C ALA A 538 16.25 7.28 4.89
N LEU A 539 16.60 6.45 5.87
CA LEU A 539 17.35 6.88 7.06
C LEU A 539 18.78 7.32 6.72
N LEU A 540 19.44 6.62 5.80
CA LEU A 540 20.79 6.99 5.33
C LEU A 540 20.76 8.32 4.59
N ILE A 541 19.77 8.55 3.73
CA ILE A 541 19.55 9.84 3.05
C ILE A 541 19.35 10.96 4.07
N ARG A 542 18.49 10.72 5.06
CA ARG A 542 18.19 11.68 6.13
C ARG A 542 19.44 12.04 6.93
N MET A 543 20.25 11.04 7.30
CA MET A 543 21.53 11.28 7.96
C MET A 543 22.49 12.10 7.07
N GLY A 544 22.52 11.82 5.77
CA GLY A 544 23.27 12.62 4.81
C GLY A 544 22.85 14.09 4.81
N TYR A 545 21.54 14.37 4.81
CA TYR A 545 21.03 15.74 4.91
C TYR A 545 21.41 16.42 6.22
N ILE A 546 21.33 15.71 7.35
CA ILE A 546 21.70 16.26 8.66
C ILE A 546 23.17 16.71 8.68
N TYR A 547 24.08 15.91 8.15
CA TYR A 547 25.49 16.29 8.02
C TYR A 547 25.71 17.41 6.99
N HIS A 548 24.96 17.42 5.90
CA HIS A 548 25.02 18.50 4.91
C HIS A 548 24.68 19.85 5.56
N TRP A 549 23.58 19.91 6.32
CA TRP A 549 23.18 21.11 7.06
C TRP A 549 24.20 21.56 8.11
N GLN A 550 24.88 20.61 8.77
CA GLN A 550 25.99 20.94 9.68
C GLN A 550 27.10 21.71 8.97
N GLY A 551 27.49 21.29 7.76
CA GLY A 551 28.54 21.96 7.00
C GLY A 551 28.15 23.37 6.52
N ILE A 552 26.87 23.59 6.19
CA ILE A 552 26.39 24.87 5.64
C ILE A 552 26.09 25.90 6.73
N GLN A 553 25.32 25.53 7.76
CA GLN A 553 24.74 26.50 8.69
C GLN A 553 25.41 26.57 10.06
N LEU A 554 25.97 25.46 10.58
CA LEU A 554 26.59 25.50 11.91
C LEU A 554 27.91 26.29 11.87
N SER A 555 28.09 27.15 12.87
CA SER A 555 29.34 27.90 13.11
C SER A 555 30.45 26.98 13.63
N VAL A 556 30.95 26.11 12.75
CA VAL A 556 32.03 25.15 13.00
C VAL A 556 33.28 25.50 12.21
N SER A 557 34.44 25.00 12.64
CA SER A 557 35.72 25.25 11.97
C SER A 557 35.73 24.73 10.52
N PRO A 558 36.57 25.28 9.63
CA PRO A 558 36.67 24.79 8.24
C PRO A 558 36.94 23.28 8.13
N LYS A 559 37.73 22.73 9.05
CA LYS A 559 38.02 21.29 9.14
C LYS A 559 36.77 20.47 9.48
N GLU A 560 35.96 20.96 10.42
CA GLU A 560 34.69 20.31 10.79
C GLU A 560 33.64 20.40 9.69
N LYS A 561 33.59 21.53 8.95
CA LYS A 561 32.73 21.65 7.77
C LYS A 561 33.08 20.58 6.73
N LEU A 562 34.37 20.45 6.41
CA LEU A 562 34.85 19.44 5.46
C LEU A 562 34.52 18.01 5.92
N ALA A 563 34.73 17.72 7.22
CA ALA A 563 34.37 16.43 7.81
C ALA A 563 32.85 16.16 7.69
N ALA A 564 32.00 17.15 7.97
CA ALA A 564 30.56 17.02 7.85
C ALA A 564 30.15 16.68 6.40
N PHE A 565 30.69 17.37 5.39
CA PHE A 565 30.42 17.04 4.00
C PHE A 565 30.90 15.65 3.59
N GLN A 566 32.05 15.19 4.12
CA GLN A 566 32.52 13.83 3.90
C GLN A 566 31.60 12.78 4.55
N HIS A 567 31.08 13.06 5.75
CA HIS A 567 30.08 12.21 6.41
C HIS A 567 28.76 12.17 5.63
N ALA A 568 28.31 13.32 5.10
CA ALA A 568 27.14 13.39 4.23
C ALA A 568 27.32 12.52 2.97
N LEU A 569 28.44 12.68 2.27
CA LEU A 569 28.77 11.89 1.08
C LEU A 569 28.85 10.39 1.37
N ASN A 570 29.43 9.98 2.50
CA ASN A 570 29.48 8.58 2.92
C ASN A 570 28.07 8.02 3.16
N ALA A 571 27.18 8.78 3.80
CA ALA A 571 25.80 8.37 4.02
C ALA A 571 25.03 8.20 2.70
N TYR A 572 25.14 9.17 1.77
CA TYR A 572 24.53 9.06 0.45
C TYR A 572 25.12 7.90 -0.37
N SER A 573 26.43 7.67 -0.31
CA SER A 573 27.10 6.54 -0.99
C SER A 573 26.68 5.18 -0.45
N LYS A 574 26.33 5.09 0.84
CA LYS A 574 25.72 3.87 1.41
C LYS A 574 24.27 3.73 0.94
N ALA A 575 23.51 4.82 0.91
CA ALA A 575 22.11 4.80 0.49
C ALA A 575 21.94 4.37 -0.98
N VAL A 576 22.79 4.86 -1.87
CA VAL A 576 22.70 4.57 -3.31
C VAL A 576 22.97 3.09 -3.64
N LYS A 577 23.82 2.42 -2.85
CA LYS A 577 24.04 0.97 -2.96
C LYS A 577 22.83 0.13 -2.51
N ARG A 578 21.89 0.74 -1.78
CA ARG A 578 20.67 0.07 -1.26
C ARG A 578 19.42 0.44 -2.04
N ASN A 579 19.41 1.59 -2.70
CA ASN A 579 18.32 2.03 -3.57
C ASN A 579 18.88 2.95 -4.67
N PRO A 580 19.49 2.38 -5.73
CA PRO A 580 20.07 3.16 -6.82
C PRO A 580 19.04 3.88 -7.71
N THR A 581 17.77 3.47 -7.69
CA THR A 581 16.71 4.11 -8.48
C THR A 581 16.20 5.41 -7.85
N ASN A 582 16.48 5.64 -6.55
CA ASN A 582 16.13 6.90 -5.91
C ASN A 582 17.03 8.07 -6.39
N THR A 583 16.48 8.87 -7.30
CA THR A 583 17.16 10.02 -7.92
C THR A 583 17.60 11.11 -6.96
N SER A 584 16.91 11.29 -5.81
CA SER A 584 17.27 12.35 -4.85
C SER A 584 18.63 12.10 -4.21
N ILE A 585 19.05 10.84 -4.11
CA ILE A 585 20.37 10.46 -3.58
C ILE A 585 21.47 10.96 -4.53
N TRP A 586 21.31 10.70 -5.83
CA TRP A 586 22.27 11.11 -6.85
C TRP A 586 22.39 12.62 -6.98
N ALA A 587 21.26 13.33 -6.93
CA ALA A 587 21.23 14.80 -6.88
C ALA A 587 22.03 15.36 -5.69
N ASN A 588 21.89 14.75 -4.50
CA ASN A 588 22.64 15.17 -3.33
C ASN A 588 24.14 14.87 -3.43
N ILE A 589 24.52 13.75 -4.05
CA ILE A 589 25.93 13.43 -4.31
C ILE A 589 26.55 14.50 -5.23
N LEU A 590 25.86 14.91 -6.29
CA LEU A 590 26.33 15.98 -7.19
C LEU A 590 26.57 17.28 -6.43
N LEU A 591 25.58 17.72 -5.64
CA LEU A 591 25.65 18.97 -4.88
C LEU A 591 26.79 18.95 -3.87
N VAL A 592 26.94 17.88 -3.07
CA VAL A 592 28.01 17.79 -2.06
C VAL A 592 29.38 17.71 -2.71
N LYS A 593 29.55 16.88 -3.75
CA LYS A 593 30.84 16.72 -4.42
C LYS A 593 31.30 18.01 -5.07
N GLN A 594 30.41 18.73 -5.74
CA GLN A 594 30.80 19.96 -6.42
C GLN A 594 30.93 21.15 -5.48
N ASN A 595 29.90 21.43 -4.66
CA ASN A 595 29.83 22.68 -3.92
C ASN A 595 30.75 22.70 -2.69
N HIS A 596 31.18 21.53 -2.22
CA HIS A 596 31.87 21.41 -0.94
C HIS A 596 33.16 20.60 -0.96
N LEU A 597 33.29 19.58 -1.81
CA LEU A 597 34.46 18.68 -1.83
C LEU A 597 35.36 18.83 -3.06
N GLN A 598 34.86 19.44 -4.15
CA GLN A 598 35.54 19.57 -5.45
C GLN A 598 36.05 18.22 -6.01
N GLN A 599 35.24 17.16 -5.91
CA GLN A 599 35.59 15.81 -6.34
C GLN A 599 34.89 15.41 -7.65
N ASN A 600 35.65 15.32 -8.74
CA ASN A 600 35.16 14.94 -10.08
C ASN A 600 35.57 13.51 -10.46
N ASP A 601 35.24 12.54 -9.60
CA ASP A 601 35.56 11.13 -9.82
C ASP A 601 34.49 10.40 -10.67
N LEU A 602 34.65 9.10 -10.87
CA LEU A 602 33.69 8.29 -11.63
C LEU A 602 32.28 8.36 -11.03
N GLN A 603 32.16 8.37 -9.70
CA GLN A 603 30.85 8.45 -9.03
C GLN A 603 30.15 9.79 -9.29
N PHE A 604 30.91 10.88 -9.43
CA PHE A 604 30.37 12.18 -9.84
C PHE A 604 29.74 12.11 -11.24
N ILE A 605 30.43 11.48 -12.20
CA ILE A 605 29.90 11.29 -13.57
C ILE A 605 28.68 10.36 -13.58
N THR A 606 28.73 9.25 -12.84
CA THR A 606 27.58 8.34 -12.68
C THR A 606 26.36 9.04 -12.08
N ALA A 607 26.58 9.97 -11.14
CA ALA A 607 25.49 10.69 -10.50
C ALA A 607 24.68 11.56 -11.48
N PHE A 608 25.32 12.13 -12.51
CA PHE A 608 24.60 12.82 -13.59
C PHE A 608 23.69 11.88 -14.38
N ASP A 609 24.23 10.73 -14.79
CA ASP A 609 23.49 9.74 -15.58
C ASP A 609 22.28 9.21 -14.81
N PHE A 610 22.48 8.76 -13.58
CA PHE A 610 21.39 8.20 -12.78
C PHE A 610 20.37 9.26 -12.34
N ALA A 611 20.79 10.46 -11.97
CA ALA A 611 19.84 11.53 -11.63
C ALA A 611 18.97 11.92 -12.83
N ALA A 612 19.55 11.97 -14.03
CA ALA A 612 18.80 12.28 -15.24
C ALA A 612 17.88 11.13 -15.67
N LYS A 613 18.35 9.89 -15.55
CA LYS A 613 17.65 8.68 -16.00
C LYS A 613 16.49 8.29 -15.10
N TYR A 614 16.65 8.35 -13.78
CA TYR A 614 15.62 7.93 -12.81
C TYR A 614 14.82 9.10 -12.23
N GLY A 615 15.17 10.34 -12.54
CA GLY A 615 14.43 11.53 -12.13
C GLY A 615 14.30 12.60 -13.21
N PRO A 616 13.96 12.26 -14.47
CA PRO A 616 13.95 13.21 -15.58
C PRO A 616 13.05 14.43 -15.34
N TRP A 617 11.99 14.26 -14.53
CA TRP A 617 11.00 15.28 -14.17
C TRP A 617 11.00 15.65 -12.68
N LYS A 618 11.95 15.13 -11.90
CA LYS A 618 12.06 15.47 -10.47
C LYS A 618 12.80 16.80 -10.35
N LEU A 619 12.09 17.81 -9.82
CA LEU A 619 12.60 19.17 -9.64
C LEU A 619 13.99 19.19 -8.97
N HIS A 620 14.14 18.51 -7.83
CA HIS A 620 15.42 18.47 -7.10
C HIS A 620 16.57 17.91 -7.96
N ALA A 621 16.31 16.87 -8.74
CA ALA A 621 17.30 16.27 -9.63
C ALA A 621 17.64 17.20 -10.81
N GLN A 622 16.63 17.77 -11.46
CA GLN A 622 16.82 18.75 -12.54
C GLN A 622 17.65 19.94 -12.08
N GLN A 623 17.30 20.53 -10.93
CA GLN A 623 18.02 21.66 -10.37
C GLN A 623 19.48 21.31 -10.07
N ALA A 624 19.75 20.16 -9.42
CA ALA A 624 21.11 19.73 -9.12
C ALA A 624 21.94 19.51 -10.39
N ILE A 625 21.38 18.84 -11.41
CA ILE A 625 22.06 18.59 -12.69
C ILE A 625 22.41 19.90 -13.39
N ILE A 626 21.46 20.84 -13.48
CA ILE A 626 21.66 22.11 -14.17
C ILE A 626 22.69 22.96 -13.42
N ASP A 627 22.52 23.11 -12.11
CA ASP A 627 23.40 23.94 -11.28
C ASP A 627 24.85 23.44 -11.31
N VAL A 628 25.06 22.16 -10.97
CA VAL A 628 26.39 21.53 -10.95
C VAL A 628 26.97 21.43 -12.36
N GLY A 629 26.14 21.12 -13.36
CA GLY A 629 26.54 20.98 -14.75
C GLY A 629 27.08 22.28 -15.35
N LEU A 630 26.42 23.40 -15.08
CA LEU A 630 26.86 24.72 -15.55
C LEU A 630 28.10 25.22 -14.80
N ALA A 631 28.19 24.95 -13.49
CA ALA A 631 29.36 25.28 -12.68
C ALA A 631 30.63 24.57 -13.18
N THR A 632 30.52 23.30 -13.57
CA THR A 632 31.64 22.44 -13.99
C THR A 632 31.80 22.29 -15.50
N TRP A 633 31.04 23.06 -16.30
CA TRP A 633 30.86 22.84 -17.74
C TRP A 633 32.10 22.41 -18.52
N TYR A 634 33.24 23.08 -18.33
CA TYR A 634 34.47 22.81 -19.08
C TYR A 634 35.18 21.51 -18.69
N GLN A 635 34.92 21.01 -17.49
CA GLN A 635 35.51 19.78 -16.95
C GLN A 635 34.67 18.54 -17.32
N LEU A 636 33.46 18.75 -17.84
CA LEU A 636 32.54 17.66 -18.15
C LEU A 636 32.85 16.98 -19.49
N PRO A 637 32.79 15.63 -19.54
CA PRO A 637 32.77 14.88 -20.79
C PRO A 637 31.57 15.29 -21.67
N SER A 638 31.71 15.13 -22.99
CA SER A 638 30.65 15.50 -23.96
C SER A 638 29.32 14.80 -23.67
N GLN A 639 29.34 13.54 -23.23
CA GLN A 639 28.14 12.80 -22.85
C GLN A 639 27.37 13.47 -21.70
N VAL A 640 28.08 13.95 -20.68
CA VAL A 640 27.46 14.62 -19.53
C VAL A 640 26.94 16.00 -19.91
N LYS A 641 27.64 16.72 -20.80
CA LYS A 641 27.12 17.99 -21.36
C LYS A 641 25.77 17.79 -22.04
N SER A 642 25.61 16.72 -22.83
CA SER A 642 24.33 16.39 -23.45
C SER A 642 23.22 16.12 -22.42
N ILE A 643 23.54 15.45 -21.30
CA ILE A 643 22.60 15.24 -20.19
C ILE A 643 22.16 16.58 -19.58
N VAL A 644 23.12 17.48 -19.33
CA VAL A 644 22.84 18.82 -18.78
C VAL A 644 21.93 19.61 -19.72
N ILE A 645 22.25 19.65 -21.03
CA ILE A 645 21.43 20.36 -22.02
C ILE A 645 20.03 19.77 -22.12
N ALA A 646 19.90 18.44 -22.22
CA ALA A 646 18.58 17.79 -22.24
C ALA A 646 17.76 18.10 -20.98
N THR A 647 18.42 18.19 -19.82
CA THR A 647 17.77 18.57 -18.56
C THR A 647 17.37 20.04 -18.53
N ILE A 648 18.18 20.93 -19.11
CA ILE A 648 17.82 22.34 -19.30
C ILE A 648 16.58 22.46 -20.18
N VAL A 649 16.51 21.74 -21.30
CA VAL A 649 15.33 21.76 -22.21
C VAL A 649 14.07 21.32 -21.46
N ARG A 650 14.10 20.18 -20.75
CA ARG A 650 12.97 19.74 -19.90
C ARG A 650 12.61 20.76 -18.80
N GLY A 651 13.63 21.34 -18.17
CA GLY A 651 13.46 22.37 -17.15
C GLY A 651 12.86 23.66 -17.72
N MET A 652 13.10 24.00 -18.99
CA MET A 652 12.49 25.16 -19.65
C MET A 652 11.00 24.98 -19.88
N GLN A 653 10.53 23.75 -20.11
CA GLN A 653 9.09 23.45 -20.26
C GLN A 653 8.33 23.56 -18.93
N SER A 654 8.96 23.15 -17.83
CA SER A 654 8.29 23.07 -16.52
C SER A 654 8.59 24.25 -15.60
N GLN A 655 9.79 24.84 -15.66
CA GLN A 655 10.34 25.78 -14.68
C GLN A 655 11.33 26.79 -15.30
N ALA A 656 10.96 27.39 -16.43
CA ALA A 656 11.80 28.32 -17.20
C ALA A 656 12.48 29.41 -16.36
N ALA A 657 11.76 29.98 -15.38
CA ALA A 657 12.30 31.04 -14.53
C ALA A 657 13.50 30.58 -13.70
N LEU A 658 13.43 29.40 -13.09
CA LEU A 658 14.53 28.81 -12.31
C LEU A 658 15.72 28.50 -13.23
N VAL A 659 15.46 27.89 -14.38
CA VAL A 659 16.51 27.53 -15.35
C VAL A 659 17.23 28.77 -15.87
N ARG A 660 16.50 29.80 -16.28
CA ARG A 660 17.07 31.09 -16.72
C ARG A 660 17.92 31.73 -15.61
N LYS A 661 17.45 31.67 -14.36
CA LYS A 661 18.21 32.18 -13.20
C LYS A 661 19.53 31.44 -13.03
N LEU A 662 19.56 30.10 -13.12
CA LEU A 662 20.77 29.30 -13.01
C LEU A 662 21.76 29.56 -14.15
N ILE A 663 21.27 29.64 -15.39
CA ILE A 663 22.12 29.94 -16.57
C ILE A 663 22.79 31.31 -16.44
N LYS A 664 22.02 32.32 -16.01
CA LYS A 664 22.54 33.67 -15.76
C LYS A 664 23.52 33.70 -14.60
N HIS A 665 23.22 33.00 -13.50
CA HIS A 665 24.09 32.91 -12.33
C HIS A 665 25.49 32.39 -12.68
N HIS A 666 25.57 31.31 -13.47
CA HIS A 666 26.84 30.71 -13.90
C HIS A 666 27.48 31.39 -15.12
N ARG A 667 26.82 32.38 -15.74
CA ARG A 667 27.26 33.06 -16.97
C ARG A 667 27.58 32.07 -18.11
N ARG A 668 26.68 31.09 -18.32
CA ARG A 668 26.85 30.00 -19.30
C ARG A 668 25.88 30.04 -20.48
N GLN A 669 25.22 31.16 -20.72
CA GLN A 669 24.24 31.30 -21.81
C GLN A 669 24.83 30.92 -23.17
N TRP A 670 26.03 31.43 -23.52
CA TRP A 670 26.69 31.11 -24.78
C TRP A 670 26.96 29.60 -24.94
N ALA A 671 27.32 28.91 -23.85
CA ALA A 671 27.62 27.48 -23.85
C ALA A 671 26.35 26.66 -24.06
N VAL A 672 25.25 27.05 -23.42
CA VAL A 672 23.94 26.43 -23.63
C VAL A 672 23.47 26.65 -25.06
N CYS A 673 23.63 27.87 -25.59
CA CYS A 673 23.20 28.21 -26.94
C CYS A 673 24.03 27.53 -28.04
N ALA A 674 25.32 27.28 -27.80
CA ALA A 674 26.15 26.50 -28.71
C ALA A 674 25.67 25.04 -28.88
N TYR A 675 24.92 24.53 -27.90
CA TYR A 675 24.33 23.18 -27.90
C TYR A 675 22.81 23.19 -28.14
N ALA A 676 22.21 24.37 -28.34
CA ALA A 676 20.76 24.50 -28.46
C ALA A 676 20.22 23.96 -29.79
N GLY A 677 21.00 23.99 -30.87
CA GLY A 677 20.52 23.60 -32.21
C GLY A 677 19.19 24.27 -32.56
N ASP A 678 18.23 23.49 -33.06
CA ASP A 678 16.85 23.92 -33.38
C ASP A 678 15.85 23.78 -32.22
N GLN A 679 16.31 23.64 -30.97
CA GLN A 679 15.41 23.46 -29.82
C GLN A 679 14.58 24.73 -29.57
N ALA A 680 13.28 24.66 -29.87
CA ALA A 680 12.37 25.79 -29.78
C ALA A 680 12.29 26.39 -28.36
N GLU A 681 12.43 25.57 -27.32
CA GLU A 681 12.40 25.99 -25.91
C GLU A 681 13.57 26.91 -25.53
N LEU A 682 14.69 26.80 -26.24
CA LEU A 682 15.89 27.60 -26.02
C LEU A 682 15.97 28.83 -26.94
N SER A 683 15.08 28.94 -27.94
CA SER A 683 15.09 30.01 -28.94
C SER A 683 15.10 31.40 -28.30
N GLN A 684 14.19 31.71 -27.36
CA GLN A 684 14.12 32.99 -26.64
C GLN A 684 15.38 33.28 -25.80
N LEU A 685 16.03 32.25 -25.25
CA LEU A 685 17.25 32.41 -24.47
C LEU A 685 18.45 32.72 -25.37
N CYS A 686 18.45 32.20 -26.59
CA CYS A 686 19.59 32.22 -27.50
C CYS A 686 19.50 33.27 -28.61
N GLN A 687 18.46 34.12 -28.59
CA GLN A 687 18.41 35.26 -29.49
C GLN A 687 19.61 36.20 -29.21
N PRO A 688 20.32 36.65 -30.26
CA PRO A 688 21.32 37.70 -30.09
C PRO A 688 20.65 38.94 -29.51
N ILE A 689 21.24 39.53 -28.48
CA ILE A 689 20.78 40.81 -27.92
C ILE A 689 20.93 41.84 -29.03
N ASP A 690 19.83 42.41 -29.49
CA ASP A 690 19.84 43.46 -30.50
C ASP A 690 20.60 44.67 -29.94
N VAL A 691 21.74 44.99 -30.55
CA VAL A 691 22.67 46.04 -30.07
C VAL A 691 22.14 47.45 -30.41
N GLN A 692 20.88 47.59 -30.83
CA GLN A 692 20.36 48.84 -31.39
C GLN A 692 19.63 49.80 -30.44
N THR A 693 19.56 49.54 -29.13
CA THR A 693 19.06 50.55 -28.18
C THR A 693 20.04 50.74 -27.04
N LYS A 694 20.92 51.73 -27.24
CA LYS A 694 21.66 52.42 -26.18
C LYS A 694 21.00 53.75 -25.89
#